data_AF-A0A962AIP3-F1
#
_entry.id   AF-A0A962AIP3-F1
#
_cell.length_a   1.000
_cell.length_b   1.000
_cell.length_c   1.000
_cell.angle_alpha   90.00
_cell.angle_beta   90.00
_cell.angle_gamma   90.00
#
_symmetry.space_group_name_H-M   'P 1'
#
loop_
_entity.id
_entity.type
_entity.pdbx_description
1 polymer ?
#
loop_
_entity_poly.entity_id
_entity_poly.type
_entity_poly.pdbx_seq_one_letter_code
_entity_poly.pdbx_strand_id
1 'polypeptide(L)'
;MQAGAVDTGQTAADAARLERVAEKIQDLLALVEDMCRGGKPAQFPPQLYTLLENMWADELLAEAPSSYVYLPGETETPELTQQKGVTSVNPIPLELLIRKQNIDAAAASEGIYNYRVLGLDPHYRRLSGAGRSYDFIDPAEQAENVGALIWTRGDLHVLRQGLHMLYAKLTRDGRVVHTPLIIQNSVNGFWNPLFEYLGVAADDSMLRDHGVRVTRYPGGNDIDAETDETTLHVLKSLGQRMALPPQTREGALRIAPGDTLYVASGSPHKALETKEVLRALHASIWVQSLNAHLGTKPQEAEEVSFSYEGNNIEKMRSVISRIQEIGYDKVCRDLCPAGKGPENVWLTFDDRGFEFVDRRILETDAFADVRNLMNPYLAKSGPGSELAILLKTIAKKRFFTEILAKAIREIEEKFGETPDTTIIDTGCHITVRLDQILDPNPAYIATFAKVRSRALTAPQPSHDHHGRPIQALQTDHFLAPVAFNRNNTSPGNIRTKAQIPNYIPVNSEVAGSLRMLCALTGVDEHAKYISDHRMAFNVAAHHDEYAIGTLHTLFPHIKGHGTPHLQRSLRGPLNGSFYLMTGQDGRYDMAQYAEQRTRSPYERADRGHTAQIGDALGRLRDFYQDADGFLLTDDHHSLKGVAGLKWLKTLLYYSLLVGKQVDDRAIKTKYLGVLDGTRSWTEQEAIFDHLARTPLLGNRHADLIDKCTTKSNFRESLVGFRSNYVRPEILDKRTVNKPDQIMADPDLYRVTIYCSATLGEQTAACKEARRFSFDLARNGFAIINGGGREGLMVATSEGAHDFRRWWQHNHPHAPMPRNHVTSYQCHDTYEREGGWHEDNDFARIFPTIEERMANLMNTDAEILMAGGGGSIQEISASLLMREWGLVPTVNRPLVIVNQVIDGIPVFNALIAMMGTDERKRLNVHVVDNIEQAMQVLADSRAAMARTQEPGKIYIPASENLPPPQHAAHRRPKAA
;
A
#
# COMPACT_ATOMS: atom_id res chain seq x y z
N MET A 1 35.81 -4.27 -52.41
CA MET A 1 35.30 -3.42 -53.50
C MET A 1 35.74 -2.00 -53.22
N GLN A 2 36.21 -1.29 -54.25
CA GLN A 2 36.82 0.05 -54.15
C GLN A 2 35.86 1.05 -53.50
N ALA A 3 36.36 1.79 -52.50
CA ALA A 3 35.68 2.93 -51.91
C ALA A 3 35.68 4.09 -52.91
N GLY A 4 34.52 4.35 -53.54
CA GLY A 4 34.29 5.58 -54.28
C GLY A 4 34.16 6.73 -53.30
N ALA A 5 35.13 7.65 -53.30
CA ALA A 5 35.00 8.93 -52.63
C ALA A 5 33.85 9.71 -53.30
N VAL A 6 32.75 9.89 -52.58
CA VAL A 6 31.69 10.82 -52.96
C VAL A 6 32.23 12.22 -52.67
N ASP A 7 32.59 12.93 -53.73
CA ASP A 7 32.94 14.33 -53.71
C ASP A 7 31.67 15.14 -53.40
N THR A 8 31.42 15.39 -52.11
CA THR A 8 30.33 16.27 -51.69
C THR A 8 30.84 17.69 -51.85
N GLY A 9 30.36 18.42 -52.85
CA GLY A 9 30.64 19.84 -53.08
C GLY A 9 30.12 20.75 -51.95
N GLN A 10 30.59 20.53 -50.73
CA GLN A 10 30.35 21.37 -49.56
C GLN A 10 31.20 22.62 -49.68
N THR A 11 30.55 23.79 -49.67
CA THR A 11 31.28 25.06 -49.63
C THR A 11 31.94 25.22 -48.26
N ALA A 12 33.02 26.01 -48.17
CA ALA A 12 33.66 26.31 -46.88
C ALA A 12 32.67 26.96 -45.87
N ALA A 13 31.63 27.63 -46.36
CA ALA A 13 30.55 28.19 -45.56
C ALA A 13 29.63 27.11 -44.96
N ASP A 14 29.35 26.04 -45.70
CA ASP A 14 28.55 24.90 -45.24
C ASP A 14 29.30 24.08 -44.18
N ALA A 15 30.61 23.90 -44.36
CA ALA A 15 31.48 23.25 -43.38
C ALA A 15 31.52 24.03 -42.06
N ALA A 16 31.76 25.36 -42.13
CA ALA A 16 31.77 26.22 -40.94
C ALA A 16 30.39 26.32 -40.25
N ARG A 17 29.29 26.21 -41.02
CA ARG A 17 27.93 26.15 -40.47
C ARG A 17 27.69 24.85 -39.72
N LEU A 18 28.12 23.73 -40.29
CA LEU A 18 27.99 22.40 -39.69
C LEU A 18 28.81 22.28 -38.40
N GLU A 19 30.04 22.81 -38.39
CA GLU A 19 30.90 22.88 -37.21
C GLU A 19 30.22 23.64 -36.06
N ARG A 20 29.66 24.84 -36.31
CA ARG A 20 28.91 25.61 -35.30
C ARG A 20 27.70 24.87 -34.73
N VAL A 21 26.98 24.11 -35.56
CA VAL A 21 25.83 23.32 -35.11
C VAL A 21 26.30 22.15 -34.26
N ALA A 22 27.38 21.46 -34.66
CA ALA A 22 27.97 20.37 -33.89
C ALA A 22 28.48 20.84 -32.52
N GLU A 23 29.15 22.00 -32.45
CA GLU A 23 29.59 22.62 -31.19
C GLU A 23 28.40 22.90 -30.25
N LYS A 24 27.34 23.52 -30.75
CA LYS A 24 26.12 23.76 -29.95
C LYS A 24 25.46 22.48 -29.45
N ILE A 25 25.45 21.42 -30.27
CA ILE A 25 24.92 20.12 -29.84
C ILE A 25 25.79 19.56 -28.71
N GLN A 26 27.11 19.68 -28.80
CA GLN A 26 28.03 19.19 -27.78
C GLN A 26 27.88 19.96 -26.45
N ASP A 27 27.75 21.28 -26.50
CA ASP A 27 27.48 22.11 -25.32
C ASP A 27 26.15 21.73 -24.66
N LEU A 28 25.10 21.59 -25.47
CA LEU A 28 23.80 21.16 -25.01
C LEU A 28 23.83 19.73 -24.45
N LEU A 29 24.59 18.84 -25.08
CA LEU A 29 24.70 17.47 -24.62
C LEU A 29 25.36 17.41 -23.24
N ALA A 30 26.43 18.19 -23.00
CA ALA A 30 27.04 18.28 -21.67
C ALA A 30 26.03 18.75 -20.61
N LEU A 31 25.21 19.75 -20.95
CA LEU A 31 24.15 20.28 -20.10
C LEU A 31 23.07 19.24 -19.77
N VAL A 32 22.54 18.57 -20.80
CA VAL A 32 21.50 17.53 -20.65
C VAL A 32 22.05 16.32 -19.89
N GLU A 33 23.30 15.93 -20.13
CA GLU A 33 23.91 14.84 -19.38
C GLU A 33 24.14 15.18 -17.91
N ASP A 34 24.49 16.44 -17.58
CA ASP A 34 24.55 16.91 -16.20
C ASP A 34 23.16 16.77 -15.53
N MET A 35 22.10 17.23 -16.20
CA MET A 35 20.72 17.08 -15.72
C MET A 35 20.32 15.62 -15.53
N CYS A 36 20.64 14.73 -16.47
CA CYS A 36 20.38 13.30 -16.34
C CYS A 36 21.22 12.63 -15.23
N ARG A 37 22.30 13.26 -14.74
CA ARG A 37 23.04 12.83 -13.53
C ARG A 37 22.47 13.44 -12.24
N GLY A 38 21.46 14.30 -12.35
CA GLY A 38 20.82 15.00 -11.23
C GLY A 38 21.38 16.41 -10.97
N GLY A 39 22.29 16.88 -11.84
CA GLY A 39 22.77 18.26 -11.84
C GLY A 39 21.65 19.25 -12.15
N LYS A 40 21.81 20.48 -11.67
CA LYS A 40 20.83 21.56 -11.78
C LYS A 40 21.55 22.79 -12.34
N PRO A 41 21.58 22.99 -13.66
CA PRO A 41 22.34 24.09 -14.25
C PRO A 41 21.77 25.45 -13.83
N ALA A 42 22.66 26.36 -13.46
CA ALA A 42 22.33 27.75 -13.13
C ALA A 42 22.08 28.63 -14.35
N GLN A 43 22.65 28.25 -15.50
CA GLN A 43 22.44 28.91 -16.79
C GLN A 43 21.75 27.93 -17.72
N PHE A 44 20.49 28.20 -18.06
CA PHE A 44 19.70 27.37 -18.95
C PHE A 44 19.06 28.22 -20.07
N PRO A 45 19.30 27.90 -21.35
CA PRO A 45 18.72 28.64 -22.47
C PRO A 45 17.18 28.68 -22.41
N PRO A 46 16.53 29.85 -22.61
CA PRO A 46 15.07 29.98 -22.54
C PRO A 46 14.31 29.03 -23.48
N GLN A 47 14.83 28.79 -24.69
CA GLN A 47 14.22 27.86 -25.65
C GLN A 47 14.18 26.43 -25.10
N LEU A 48 15.22 26.03 -24.37
CA LEU A 48 15.26 24.70 -23.77
C LEU A 48 14.36 24.62 -22.54
N TYR A 49 14.15 25.72 -21.83
CA TYR A 49 13.14 25.76 -20.77
C TYR A 49 11.73 25.55 -21.34
N THR A 50 11.40 26.19 -22.45
CA THR A 50 10.16 25.93 -23.20
C THR A 50 10.05 24.47 -23.65
N LEU A 51 11.17 23.84 -24.03
CA LEU A 51 11.18 22.40 -24.33
C LEU A 51 10.85 21.55 -23.09
N LEU A 52 11.38 21.89 -21.90
CA LEU A 52 11.00 21.21 -20.66
C LEU A 52 9.52 21.43 -20.32
N GLU A 53 8.98 22.62 -20.56
CA GLU A 53 7.54 22.90 -20.40
C GLU A 53 6.69 22.04 -21.34
N ASN A 54 7.11 21.90 -22.60
CA ASN A 54 6.45 20.99 -23.56
C ASN A 54 6.52 19.54 -23.09
N MET A 55 7.68 19.08 -22.60
CA MET A 55 7.83 17.73 -22.07
C MET A 55 6.95 17.51 -20.83
N TRP A 56 6.82 18.50 -19.96
CA TRP A 56 5.96 18.41 -18.79
C TRP A 56 4.47 18.40 -19.15
N ALA A 57 4.06 19.25 -20.09
CA ALA A 57 2.69 19.31 -20.59
C ALA A 57 2.24 17.99 -21.27
N ASP A 58 3.16 17.33 -21.95
CA ASP A 58 2.97 16.00 -22.56
C ASP A 58 3.20 14.83 -21.57
N GLU A 59 3.36 15.12 -20.27
CA GLU A 59 3.54 14.13 -19.19
C GLU A 59 4.79 13.24 -19.34
N LEU A 60 5.84 13.76 -19.98
CA LEU A 60 7.08 13.04 -20.25
C LEU A 60 8.14 13.21 -19.15
N LEU A 61 8.11 14.28 -18.34
CA LEU A 61 9.05 14.48 -17.24
C LEU A 61 8.57 13.86 -15.92
N ALA A 62 9.51 13.40 -15.09
CA ALA A 62 9.23 12.95 -13.73
C ALA A 62 8.68 14.10 -12.85
N GLU A 63 9.29 15.28 -12.98
CA GLU A 63 9.08 16.45 -12.13
C GLU A 63 8.79 17.70 -12.98
N ALA A 64 8.37 18.78 -12.34
CA ALA A 64 8.13 20.05 -13.03
C ALA A 64 9.46 20.62 -13.61
N PRO A 65 9.42 21.41 -14.69
CA PRO A 65 10.61 21.98 -15.32
C PRO A 65 11.55 22.72 -14.34
N SER A 66 10.98 23.39 -13.34
CA SER A 66 11.72 24.12 -12.30
C SER A 66 12.56 23.24 -11.37
N SER A 67 12.30 21.92 -11.30
CA SER A 67 13.16 20.98 -10.58
C SER A 67 14.50 20.72 -11.27
N TYR A 68 14.54 20.91 -12.59
CA TYR A 68 15.70 20.53 -13.41
C TYR A 68 16.74 21.63 -13.56
N VAL A 69 16.40 22.88 -13.23
CA VAL A 69 17.25 24.05 -13.48
C VAL A 69 17.08 25.08 -12.37
N TYR A 70 18.06 25.94 -12.12
CA TYR A 70 17.83 27.13 -11.29
C TYR A 70 17.18 28.24 -12.12
N LEU A 71 16.13 28.86 -11.58
CA LEU A 71 15.44 29.98 -12.20
C LEU A 71 16.19 31.30 -11.95
N PRO A 72 16.02 32.32 -12.81
CA PRO A 72 16.66 33.62 -12.60
C PRO A 72 16.35 34.20 -11.21
N GLY A 73 17.39 34.52 -10.45
CA GLY A 73 17.29 35.08 -9.09
C GLY A 73 17.24 34.04 -7.97
N GLU A 74 17.21 32.74 -8.30
CA GLU A 74 17.43 31.69 -7.30
C GLU A 74 18.91 31.61 -6.90
N THR A 75 19.18 31.47 -5.61
CA THR A 75 20.51 31.20 -5.07
C THR A 75 20.57 29.76 -4.61
N GLU A 76 21.63 29.05 -4.96
CA GLU A 76 21.85 27.67 -4.52
C GLU A 76 22.00 27.63 -2.98
N THR A 77 20.99 27.12 -2.30
CA THR A 77 21.03 26.80 -0.87
C THR A 77 20.76 25.31 -0.67
N PRO A 78 21.20 24.70 0.46
CA PRO A 78 20.89 23.31 0.77
C PRO A 78 19.39 23.01 0.73
N GLU A 79 18.57 23.93 1.24
CA GLU A 79 17.12 23.81 1.26
C GLU A 79 16.54 23.81 -0.15
N LEU A 80 16.93 24.77 -1.01
CA LEU A 80 16.45 24.81 -2.39
C LEU A 80 16.93 23.60 -3.21
N THR A 81 18.16 23.14 -2.96
CA THR A 81 18.72 21.96 -3.63
C THR A 81 17.93 20.71 -3.28
N GLN A 82 17.60 20.53 -1.99
CA GLN A 82 16.75 19.44 -1.49
C GLN A 82 15.34 19.50 -2.11
N GLN A 83 14.77 20.71 -2.28
CA GLN A 83 13.43 20.92 -2.82
C GLN A 83 13.30 20.68 -4.32
N LYS A 84 14.37 20.78 -5.08
CA LYS A 84 14.37 20.55 -6.53
C LYS A 84 14.38 19.05 -6.92
N GLY A 85 14.10 18.14 -5.99
CA GLY A 85 13.85 16.71 -6.22
C GLY A 85 15.01 15.89 -6.80
N VAL A 86 14.70 14.66 -7.23
CA VAL A 86 15.64 13.67 -7.79
C VAL A 86 15.37 13.52 -9.29
N THR A 87 16.13 14.24 -10.10
CA THR A 87 15.96 14.33 -11.56
C THR A 87 16.82 13.35 -12.35
N SER A 88 17.74 12.65 -11.68
CA SER A 88 18.70 11.72 -12.31
C SER A 88 18.08 10.43 -12.84
N VAL A 89 16.82 10.15 -12.47
CA VAL A 89 16.12 8.94 -12.90
C VAL A 89 14.72 9.33 -13.39
N ASN A 90 14.54 9.38 -14.71
CA ASN A 90 13.23 9.60 -15.30
C ASN A 90 12.54 8.26 -15.65
N PRO A 91 11.27 8.05 -15.28
CA PRO A 91 10.53 6.85 -15.69
C PRO A 91 10.38 6.80 -17.22
N ILE A 92 10.12 5.61 -17.76
CA ILE A 92 9.69 5.49 -19.16
C ILE A 92 8.23 5.98 -19.21
N PRO A 93 7.91 7.02 -19.99
CA PRO A 93 6.54 7.54 -20.06
C PRO A 93 5.62 6.59 -20.84
N LEU A 94 4.36 6.47 -20.40
CA LEU A 94 3.35 5.66 -21.10
C LEU A 94 3.22 6.08 -22.57
N GLU A 95 3.24 7.38 -22.82
CA GLU A 95 3.14 7.93 -24.16
C GLU A 95 4.23 7.40 -25.11
N LEU A 96 5.46 7.21 -24.61
CA LEU A 96 6.56 6.68 -25.42
C LEU A 96 6.29 5.22 -25.84
N LEU A 97 5.72 4.41 -24.94
CA LEU A 97 5.32 3.04 -25.24
C LEU A 97 4.13 2.98 -26.21
N ILE A 98 3.11 3.82 -26.02
CA ILE A 98 1.96 3.92 -26.93
C ILE A 98 2.45 4.27 -28.34
N ARG A 99 3.39 5.21 -28.47
CA ARG A 99 3.97 5.57 -29.76
C ARG A 99 4.70 4.42 -30.42
N LYS A 100 5.51 3.67 -29.66
CA LYS A 100 6.10 2.43 -30.19
C LYS A 100 5.03 1.46 -30.66
N GLN A 101 3.99 1.20 -29.88
CA GLN A 101 2.91 0.27 -30.26
C GLN A 101 2.20 0.70 -31.54
N ASN A 102 1.93 2.00 -31.71
CA ASN A 102 1.32 2.53 -32.93
C ASN A 102 2.25 2.35 -34.15
N ILE A 103 3.56 2.59 -33.99
CA ILE A 103 4.53 2.34 -35.06
C ILE A 103 4.59 0.84 -35.35
N ASP A 104 4.69 -0.03 -34.33
CA ASP A 104 4.73 -1.48 -34.47
C ASP A 104 3.50 -2.01 -35.20
N ALA A 105 2.30 -1.53 -34.87
CA ALA A 105 1.07 -1.95 -35.52
C ALA A 105 1.05 -1.58 -37.02
N ALA A 106 1.45 -0.35 -37.36
CA ALA A 106 1.50 0.13 -38.73
C ALA A 106 2.67 -0.47 -39.56
N ALA A 107 3.82 -0.70 -38.92
CA ALA A 107 5.00 -1.29 -39.54
C ALA A 107 4.82 -2.80 -39.77
N ALA A 108 4.17 -3.52 -38.85
CA ALA A 108 3.93 -4.95 -38.96
C ALA A 108 3.03 -5.32 -40.15
N SER A 109 2.03 -4.51 -40.47
CA SER A 109 1.20 -4.72 -41.68
C SER A 109 1.99 -4.61 -42.99
N GLU A 110 3.18 -4.02 -42.94
CA GLU A 110 4.05 -3.73 -44.08
C GLU A 110 5.33 -4.59 -44.06
N GLY A 111 5.45 -5.54 -43.13
CA GLY A 111 6.64 -6.40 -42.98
C GLY A 111 7.90 -5.67 -42.51
N ILE A 112 7.73 -4.55 -41.79
CA ILE A 112 8.82 -3.71 -41.28
C ILE A 112 9.03 -4.01 -39.79
N TYR A 113 10.22 -4.49 -39.43
CA TYR A 113 10.56 -4.88 -38.06
C TYR A 113 11.86 -4.24 -37.54
N ASN A 114 12.82 -3.96 -38.41
CA ASN A 114 14.19 -3.58 -38.01
C ASN A 114 14.38 -2.09 -37.64
N TYR A 115 13.72 -1.59 -36.60
CA TYR A 115 13.97 -0.24 -36.09
C TYR A 115 14.00 -0.19 -34.55
N ARG A 116 14.55 0.89 -34.00
CA ARG A 116 14.46 1.20 -32.57
C ARG A 116 13.95 2.62 -32.35
N VAL A 117 13.11 2.77 -31.34
CA VAL A 117 12.68 4.08 -30.82
C VAL A 117 13.63 4.45 -29.68
N LEU A 118 14.22 5.64 -29.75
CA LEU A 118 15.18 6.11 -28.75
C LEU A 118 14.52 6.27 -27.38
N GLY A 119 15.30 6.02 -26.32
CA GLY A 119 14.91 6.15 -24.92
C GLY A 119 13.98 5.07 -24.35
N LEU A 120 13.50 4.11 -25.14
CA LEU A 120 12.71 2.98 -24.62
C LEU A 120 13.55 1.86 -24.01
N ASP A 121 14.78 1.68 -24.48
CA ASP A 121 15.66 0.65 -23.97
C ASP A 121 16.32 1.12 -22.66
N PRO A 122 15.99 0.48 -21.50
CA PRO A 122 16.54 0.86 -20.21
C PRO A 122 18.08 0.80 -20.17
N HIS A 123 18.71 -0.04 -21.00
CA HIS A 123 20.17 -0.15 -21.08
C HIS A 123 20.83 1.17 -21.48
N TYR A 124 20.29 1.87 -22.47
CA TYR A 124 20.86 3.12 -22.99
C TYR A 124 20.44 4.37 -22.19
N ARG A 125 19.62 4.20 -21.15
CA ARG A 125 19.30 5.27 -20.18
C ARG A 125 20.31 5.32 -19.02
N ARG A 126 21.23 4.34 -18.94
CA ARG A 126 22.27 4.26 -17.91
C ARG A 126 23.31 5.39 -18.03
N LEU A 127 23.64 6.00 -16.90
CA LEU A 127 24.74 6.95 -16.72
C LEU A 127 25.55 6.55 -15.50
N SER A 128 26.86 6.30 -15.68
CA SER A 128 27.74 6.00 -14.55
C SER A 128 27.99 7.25 -13.71
N GLY A 129 27.62 7.22 -12.42
CA GLY A 129 27.77 8.35 -11.49
C GLY A 129 29.19 8.54 -10.93
N ALA A 130 30.16 7.69 -11.27
CA ALA A 130 31.53 7.81 -10.82
C ALA A 130 32.46 7.47 -11.99
N GLY A 131 33.49 8.28 -12.24
CA GLY A 131 34.46 8.15 -13.33
C GLY A 131 35.32 6.88 -13.33
N ARG A 132 34.73 5.70 -13.11
CA ARG A 132 35.32 4.39 -13.39
C ARG A 132 35.10 4.10 -14.87
N SER A 133 36.17 3.71 -15.55
CA SER A 133 36.27 3.61 -17.02
C SER A 133 35.47 2.48 -17.67
N TYR A 134 34.56 1.79 -16.95
CA TYR A 134 33.97 0.53 -17.44
C TYR A 134 32.46 0.56 -17.76
N ASP A 135 31.69 1.64 -17.53
CA ASP A 135 30.22 1.59 -17.67
C ASP A 135 29.54 2.80 -18.38
N PHE A 136 30.25 3.57 -19.22
CA PHE A 136 29.59 4.53 -20.11
C PHE A 136 29.08 3.80 -21.36
N ILE A 137 27.79 3.49 -21.41
CA ILE A 137 27.18 2.94 -22.62
C ILE A 137 26.94 4.10 -23.60
N ASP A 138 27.69 4.07 -24.70
CA ASP A 138 27.53 5.04 -25.77
C ASP A 138 26.20 4.78 -26.49
N PRO A 139 25.26 5.76 -26.52
CA PRO A 139 24.01 5.61 -27.25
C PRO A 139 24.20 5.22 -28.73
N ALA A 140 25.34 5.55 -29.36
CA ALA A 140 25.64 5.25 -30.75
C ALA A 140 25.72 3.74 -31.05
N GLU A 141 26.00 2.91 -30.04
CA GLU A 141 25.97 1.44 -30.19
C GLU A 141 24.57 0.92 -30.59
N GLN A 142 23.51 1.71 -30.37
CA GLN A 142 22.16 1.35 -30.85
C GLN A 142 22.08 1.25 -32.37
N ALA A 143 22.95 1.94 -33.11
CA ALA A 143 22.91 2.00 -34.56
C ALA A 143 23.51 0.75 -35.25
N GLU A 144 24.31 -0.05 -34.53
CA GLU A 144 25.09 -1.15 -35.11
C GLU A 144 24.24 -2.33 -35.59
N ASN A 145 23.05 -2.51 -35.01
CA ASN A 145 22.21 -3.69 -35.22
C ASN A 145 20.76 -3.35 -35.63
N VAL A 146 20.54 -2.16 -36.21
CA VAL A 146 19.20 -1.69 -36.59
C VAL A 146 19.16 -1.08 -37.98
N GLY A 147 18.01 -1.18 -38.65
CA GLY A 147 17.78 -0.59 -39.97
C GLY A 147 17.46 0.91 -39.91
N ALA A 148 16.89 1.39 -38.80
CA ALA A 148 16.60 2.81 -38.55
C ALA A 148 16.49 3.12 -37.05
N LEU A 149 16.75 4.39 -36.70
CA LEU A 149 16.51 4.96 -35.38
C LEU A 149 15.40 6.00 -35.46
N ILE A 150 14.47 5.98 -34.51
CA ILE A 150 13.34 6.90 -34.44
C ILE A 150 13.45 7.73 -33.16
N TRP A 151 13.62 9.04 -33.33
CA TRP A 151 13.56 10.04 -32.28
C TRP A 151 12.15 10.65 -32.24
N THR A 152 11.29 10.07 -31.41
CA THR A 152 9.93 10.58 -31.15
C THR A 152 9.97 11.73 -30.14
N ARG A 153 8.83 12.37 -29.83
CA ARG A 153 8.73 13.14 -28.57
C ARG A 153 9.06 12.23 -27.38
N GLY A 154 9.69 12.77 -26.35
CA GLY A 154 10.16 11.98 -25.22
C GLY A 154 10.77 12.81 -24.11
N ASP A 155 11.18 12.14 -23.05
CA ASP A 155 11.80 12.73 -21.86
C ASP A 155 13.26 13.16 -22.06
N LEU A 156 13.92 13.54 -20.96
CA LEU A 156 15.33 13.96 -20.93
C LEU A 156 16.30 12.90 -21.47
N HIS A 157 16.07 11.61 -21.26
CA HIS A 157 16.94 10.57 -21.83
C HIS A 157 16.70 10.40 -23.33
N VAL A 158 15.47 10.59 -23.82
CA VAL A 158 15.19 10.62 -25.26
C VAL A 158 15.92 11.80 -25.91
N LEU A 159 15.86 12.99 -25.30
CA LEU A 159 16.62 14.17 -25.75
C LEU A 159 18.13 13.88 -25.74
N ARG A 160 18.68 13.33 -24.64
CA ARG A 160 20.09 12.95 -24.55
C ARG A 160 20.50 12.03 -25.70
N GLN A 161 19.78 10.91 -25.88
CA GLN A 161 20.12 9.93 -26.92
C GLN A 161 19.97 10.52 -28.32
N GLY A 162 18.94 11.34 -28.54
CA GLY A 162 18.73 12.06 -29.78
C GLY A 162 19.88 13.01 -30.13
N LEU A 163 20.36 13.79 -29.16
CA LEU A 163 21.51 14.68 -29.32
C LEU A 163 22.80 13.92 -29.62
N HIS A 164 23.05 12.81 -28.93
CA HIS A 164 24.16 11.89 -29.25
C HIS A 164 24.09 11.41 -30.71
N MET A 165 22.90 10.96 -31.16
CA MET A 165 22.72 10.47 -32.53
C MET A 165 22.90 11.59 -33.56
N LEU A 166 22.34 12.77 -33.28
CA LEU A 166 22.44 13.93 -34.17
C LEU A 166 23.89 14.40 -34.29
N TYR A 167 24.63 14.48 -33.19
CA TYR A 167 26.05 14.79 -33.18
C TYR A 167 26.86 13.77 -33.99
N ALA A 168 26.64 12.48 -33.74
CA ALA A 168 27.30 11.38 -34.47
C ALA A 168 26.99 11.41 -35.97
N LYS A 169 25.76 11.79 -36.36
CA LYS A 169 25.38 11.98 -37.77
C LYS A 169 26.13 13.13 -38.43
N LEU A 170 26.19 14.29 -37.79
CA LEU A 170 26.83 15.48 -38.34
C LEU A 170 28.36 15.32 -38.40
N THR A 171 28.95 14.59 -37.45
CA THR A 171 30.40 14.30 -37.41
C THR A 171 30.81 13.05 -38.20
N ARG A 172 29.85 12.37 -38.83
CA ARG A 172 30.05 11.15 -39.64
C ARG A 172 30.73 10.00 -38.88
N ASP A 173 30.29 9.75 -37.64
CA ASP A 173 30.70 8.56 -36.88
C ASP A 173 30.40 7.27 -37.69
N GLY A 174 31.42 6.43 -37.85
CA GLY A 174 31.33 5.20 -38.65
C GLY A 174 30.26 4.20 -38.18
N ARG A 175 29.83 4.27 -36.92
CA ARG A 175 28.78 3.41 -36.35
C ARG A 175 27.38 3.83 -36.76
N VAL A 176 27.14 5.14 -36.94
CA VAL A 176 25.79 5.71 -37.16
C VAL A 176 25.59 6.17 -38.60
N VAL A 177 26.66 6.44 -39.35
CA VAL A 177 26.60 7.05 -40.70
C VAL A 177 25.62 6.35 -41.65
N HIS A 178 25.53 5.01 -41.60
CA HIS A 178 24.68 4.22 -42.50
C HIS A 178 23.25 3.97 -41.99
N THR A 179 22.94 4.35 -40.75
CA THR A 179 21.65 4.08 -40.09
C THR A 179 20.81 5.35 -40.06
N PRO A 180 19.71 5.49 -40.83
CA PRO A 180 18.89 6.69 -40.84
C PRO A 180 18.39 7.09 -39.45
N LEU A 181 18.43 8.39 -39.15
CA LEU A 181 17.83 8.98 -37.95
C LEU A 181 16.54 9.69 -38.34
N ILE A 182 15.41 9.23 -37.82
CA ILE A 182 14.08 9.76 -38.12
C ILE A 182 13.58 10.57 -36.93
N ILE A 183 13.46 11.89 -37.05
CA ILE A 183 12.98 12.78 -35.98
C ILE A 183 11.50 13.09 -36.23
N GLN A 184 10.62 12.69 -35.32
CA GLN A 184 9.19 13.04 -35.41
C GLN A 184 8.96 14.43 -34.80
N ASN A 185 8.78 15.46 -35.64
CA ASN A 185 8.63 16.84 -35.18
C ASN A 185 7.49 17.64 -35.83
N SER A 186 7.08 17.30 -37.06
CA SER A 186 6.30 18.22 -37.90
C SER A 186 4.82 18.38 -37.52
N VAL A 187 4.32 17.67 -36.51
CA VAL A 187 3.00 17.89 -35.90
C VAL A 187 3.20 18.45 -34.50
N ASN A 188 2.68 19.66 -34.26
CA ASN A 188 2.78 20.44 -33.01
C ASN A 188 4.17 21.03 -32.69
N GLY A 189 5.20 20.77 -33.50
CA GLY A 189 6.50 21.44 -33.36
C GLY A 189 7.22 21.15 -32.04
N PHE A 190 7.06 19.94 -31.50
CA PHE A 190 7.56 19.57 -30.17
C PHE A 190 9.05 19.88 -29.96
N TRP A 191 9.89 19.59 -30.96
CA TRP A 191 11.33 19.85 -30.98
C TRP A 191 11.70 21.21 -31.60
N ASN A 192 10.75 22.06 -31.97
CA ASN A 192 11.05 23.39 -32.53
C ASN A 192 11.96 24.24 -31.62
N PRO A 193 11.74 24.28 -30.28
CA PRO A 193 12.64 25.06 -29.43
C PRO A 193 14.09 24.55 -29.47
N LEU A 194 14.31 23.25 -29.69
CA LEU A 194 15.64 22.68 -29.92
C LEU A 194 16.23 23.16 -31.25
N PHE A 195 15.47 23.07 -32.35
CA PHE A 195 15.91 23.53 -33.68
C PHE A 195 16.25 25.03 -33.69
N GLU A 196 15.45 25.85 -33.00
CA GLU A 196 15.69 27.28 -32.80
C GLU A 196 17.00 27.54 -32.07
N TYR A 197 17.28 26.81 -30.97
CA TYR A 197 18.54 26.92 -30.24
C TYR A 197 19.75 26.57 -31.12
N LEU A 198 19.64 25.48 -31.90
CA LEU A 198 20.69 25.04 -32.82
C LEU A 198 20.88 26.01 -34.00
N GLY A 199 19.87 26.80 -34.36
CA GLY A 199 19.90 27.71 -35.50
C GLY A 199 19.76 27.00 -36.84
N VAL A 200 18.95 25.93 -36.87
CA VAL A 200 18.65 25.11 -38.06
C VAL A 200 17.15 24.93 -38.19
N ALA A 201 16.64 24.98 -39.43
CA ALA A 201 15.24 24.63 -39.69
C ALA A 201 15.06 23.11 -39.60
N ALA A 202 13.84 22.66 -39.26
CA ALA A 202 13.54 21.24 -39.15
C ALA A 202 13.70 20.49 -40.49
N ASP A 203 13.51 21.16 -41.63
CA ASP A 203 13.61 20.61 -42.99
C ASP A 203 14.93 20.96 -43.70
N ASP A 204 15.94 21.42 -42.96
CA ASP A 204 17.22 21.86 -43.50
C ASP A 204 17.89 20.79 -44.38
N SER A 205 18.37 21.19 -45.56
CA SER A 205 19.05 20.27 -46.49
C SER A 205 20.30 19.65 -45.87
N MET A 206 21.00 20.38 -44.99
CA MET A 206 22.18 19.89 -44.27
C MET A 206 21.87 18.62 -43.45
N LEU A 207 20.72 18.60 -42.76
CA LEU A 207 20.29 17.43 -41.99
C LEU A 207 20.00 16.25 -42.92
N ARG A 208 19.34 16.51 -44.05
CA ARG A 208 19.01 15.49 -45.06
C ARG A 208 20.25 14.86 -45.68
N ASP A 209 21.29 15.64 -45.93
CA ASP A 209 22.56 15.18 -46.49
C ASP A 209 23.33 14.27 -45.52
N HIS A 210 23.06 14.38 -44.22
CA HIS A 210 23.64 13.54 -43.16
C HIS A 210 22.71 12.40 -42.73
N GLY A 211 21.71 12.05 -43.55
CA GLY A 211 20.82 10.92 -43.31
C GLY A 211 19.87 11.14 -42.12
N VAL A 212 19.60 12.39 -41.77
CA VAL A 212 18.54 12.77 -40.83
C VAL A 212 17.28 13.08 -41.63
N ARG A 213 16.15 12.52 -41.20
CA ARG A 213 14.83 12.72 -41.81
C ARG A 213 13.89 13.24 -40.75
N VAL A 214 13.27 14.39 -40.98
CA VAL A 214 12.24 14.91 -40.09
C VAL A 214 10.88 14.55 -40.66
N THR A 215 10.08 13.84 -39.86
CA THR A 215 8.82 13.22 -40.31
C THR A 215 7.64 13.61 -39.42
N ARG A 216 6.44 13.33 -39.93
CA ARG A 216 5.15 13.40 -39.21
C ARG A 216 4.94 12.14 -38.35
N TYR A 217 4.11 12.30 -37.33
CA TYR A 217 3.63 11.27 -36.40
C TYR A 217 3.04 10.04 -37.15
N PRO A 218 3.04 8.79 -36.63
CA PRO A 218 2.37 7.71 -37.32
C PRO A 218 0.87 8.01 -37.34
N GLY A 219 0.21 7.60 -38.43
CA GLY A 219 -1.20 7.84 -38.68
C GLY A 219 -2.06 7.59 -37.43
N GLY A 220 -2.61 8.67 -36.89
CA GLY A 220 -3.85 8.57 -36.13
C GLY A 220 -4.97 8.12 -37.07
N ASN A 221 -6.17 7.94 -36.53
CA ASN A 221 -7.38 7.61 -37.33
C ASN A 221 -7.73 8.64 -38.42
N ASP A 222 -6.93 9.69 -38.60
CA ASP A 222 -7.05 10.64 -39.68
C ASP A 222 -6.42 10.06 -40.94
N ILE A 223 -7.30 9.90 -41.92
CA ILE A 223 -7.16 9.23 -43.22
C ILE A 223 -6.30 10.09 -44.17
N ASP A 224 -5.29 10.79 -43.66
CA ASP A 224 -4.40 11.60 -44.49
C ASP A 224 -3.49 10.66 -45.28
N ALA A 225 -3.51 10.84 -46.60
CA ALA A 225 -2.77 10.03 -47.56
C ALA A 225 -1.29 9.88 -47.15
N GLU A 226 -0.74 8.67 -47.36
CA GLU A 226 0.67 8.37 -47.17
C GLU A 226 1.53 9.28 -48.06
N THR A 227 2.04 10.39 -47.51
CA THR A 227 2.97 11.29 -48.18
C THR A 227 4.42 10.94 -47.81
N ASP A 228 5.36 11.45 -48.60
CA ASP A 228 6.82 11.33 -48.41
C ASP A 228 7.32 11.84 -47.05
N GLU A 229 6.45 12.49 -46.26
CA GLU A 229 6.75 13.09 -44.96
C GLU A 229 6.39 12.20 -43.76
N THR A 230 5.80 11.02 -43.97
CA THR A 230 5.38 10.14 -42.86
C THR A 230 6.49 9.19 -42.40
N THR A 231 6.51 8.85 -41.10
CA THR A 231 7.49 7.90 -40.55
C THR A 231 7.42 6.54 -41.24
N LEU A 232 6.22 6.04 -41.53
CA LEU A 232 6.03 4.75 -42.19
C LEU A 232 6.55 4.75 -43.64
N HIS A 233 6.28 5.82 -44.40
CA HIS A 233 6.81 5.96 -45.75
C HIS A 233 8.34 5.93 -45.77
N VAL A 234 8.98 6.67 -44.85
CA VAL A 234 10.44 6.65 -44.73
C VAL A 234 10.94 5.24 -44.42
N LEU A 235 10.32 4.51 -43.49
CA LEU A 235 10.70 3.12 -43.18
C LEU A 235 10.53 2.18 -44.39
N LYS A 236 9.44 2.31 -45.15
CA LYS A 236 9.19 1.54 -46.40
C LYS A 236 10.29 1.76 -47.43
N SER A 237 10.74 3.01 -47.58
CA SER A 237 11.78 3.39 -48.54
C SER A 237 13.15 2.75 -48.27
N LEU A 238 13.38 2.21 -47.06
CA LEU A 238 14.64 1.56 -46.67
C LEU A 238 14.76 0.09 -47.15
N GLY A 239 13.70 -0.49 -47.72
CA GLY A 239 13.74 -1.78 -48.41
C GLY A 239 14.05 -2.99 -47.52
N GLN A 240 14.73 -4.01 -48.07
CA GLN A 240 14.93 -5.34 -47.44
C GLN A 240 15.65 -5.32 -46.08
N ARG A 241 16.36 -4.23 -45.73
CA ARG A 241 17.00 -4.08 -44.41
C ARG A 241 16.01 -4.12 -43.25
N MET A 242 14.73 -3.90 -43.53
CA MET A 242 13.66 -3.85 -42.54
C MET A 242 12.97 -5.18 -42.25
N ALA A 243 13.23 -6.22 -43.04
CA ALA A 243 12.49 -7.49 -42.99
C ALA A 243 12.92 -8.45 -41.85
N LEU A 244 14.09 -8.24 -41.25
CA LEU A 244 14.57 -9.02 -40.10
C LEU A 244 14.24 -8.29 -38.80
N PRO A 245 13.85 -8.98 -37.71
CA PRO A 245 13.73 -8.34 -36.42
C PRO A 245 15.08 -7.80 -35.97
N PRO A 246 15.12 -6.68 -35.22
CA PRO A 246 16.36 -6.13 -34.71
C PRO A 246 17.00 -7.16 -33.78
N GLN A 247 18.32 -7.34 -33.88
CA GLN A 247 19.01 -8.21 -32.93
C GLN A 247 18.85 -7.59 -31.54
N THR A 248 18.22 -8.34 -30.63
CA THR A 248 18.20 -8.01 -29.21
C THR A 248 19.57 -8.38 -28.64
N ARG A 249 20.20 -7.46 -27.91
CA ARG A 249 21.50 -7.73 -27.28
C ARG A 249 21.32 -8.80 -26.20
N GLU A 250 22.27 -9.72 -26.06
CA GLU A 250 22.34 -10.60 -24.89
C GLU A 250 22.39 -9.74 -23.61
N GLY A 251 21.49 -10.00 -22.65
CA GLY A 251 21.44 -9.28 -21.36
C GLY A 251 20.29 -8.28 -21.18
N ALA A 252 19.31 -8.21 -22.08
CA ALA A 252 18.05 -7.51 -21.80
C ALA A 252 17.38 -8.11 -20.54
N LEU A 253 17.02 -7.27 -19.58
CA LEU A 253 16.40 -7.69 -18.32
C LEU A 253 14.98 -8.20 -18.59
N ARG A 254 14.82 -9.53 -18.64
CA ARG A 254 13.54 -10.20 -18.85
C ARG A 254 13.05 -10.83 -17.54
N ILE A 255 11.77 -10.65 -17.22
CA ILE A 255 11.12 -11.38 -16.13
C ILE A 255 10.56 -12.68 -16.71
N ALA A 256 11.08 -13.81 -16.27
CA ALA A 256 10.70 -15.12 -16.80
C ALA A 256 9.44 -15.67 -16.10
N PRO A 257 8.66 -16.54 -16.76
CA PRO A 257 7.65 -17.34 -16.09
C PRO A 257 8.25 -18.11 -14.91
N GLY A 258 7.66 -17.97 -13.74
CA GLY A 258 8.12 -18.56 -12.50
C GLY A 258 9.06 -17.67 -11.70
N ASP A 259 9.43 -16.47 -12.12
CA ASP A 259 10.18 -15.51 -11.30
C ASP A 259 9.34 -14.99 -10.11
N THR A 260 10.01 -14.47 -9.08
CA THR A 260 9.34 -13.87 -7.90
C THR A 260 9.49 -12.36 -7.87
N LEU A 261 8.36 -11.65 -7.72
CA LEU A 261 8.24 -10.21 -7.54
C LEU A 261 7.81 -9.88 -6.11
N TYR A 262 8.70 -9.27 -5.33
CA TYR A 262 8.43 -8.76 -3.99
C TYR A 262 8.03 -7.30 -4.03
N VAL A 263 6.82 -6.98 -3.57
CA VAL A 263 6.32 -5.61 -3.44
C VAL A 263 6.78 -5.01 -2.11
N ALA A 264 7.67 -4.03 -2.19
CA ALA A 264 8.20 -3.24 -1.07
C ALA A 264 7.25 -2.06 -0.77
N SER A 265 6.33 -2.26 0.17
CA SER A 265 5.30 -1.28 0.50
C SER A 265 4.90 -1.42 1.96
N GLY A 266 4.71 -0.31 2.68
CA GLY A 266 4.12 -0.30 4.02
C GLY A 266 2.65 -0.75 4.07
N SER A 267 1.99 -0.82 2.90
CA SER A 267 0.63 -1.35 2.76
C SER A 267 0.64 -2.68 2.02
N PRO A 268 0.16 -3.77 2.65
CA PRO A 268 0.12 -5.08 2.02
C PRO A 268 -0.93 -5.19 0.91
N HIS A 269 -1.89 -4.27 0.84
CA HIS A 269 -2.86 -4.20 -0.25
C HIS A 269 -2.19 -4.03 -1.61
N LYS A 270 -1.08 -3.27 -1.66
CA LYS A 270 -0.36 -3.05 -2.92
C LYS A 270 0.14 -4.35 -3.52
N ALA A 271 0.58 -5.30 -2.68
CA ALA A 271 1.01 -6.63 -3.14
C ALA A 271 -0.15 -7.46 -3.70
N LEU A 272 -1.33 -7.38 -3.08
CA LEU A 272 -2.53 -8.06 -3.56
C LEU A 272 -3.04 -7.46 -4.87
N GLU A 273 -3.11 -6.13 -4.97
CA GLU A 273 -3.50 -5.45 -6.21
C GLU A 273 -2.53 -5.76 -7.35
N THR A 274 -1.22 -5.75 -7.09
CA THR A 274 -0.20 -6.16 -8.07
C THR A 274 -0.41 -7.59 -8.54
N LYS A 275 -0.73 -8.50 -7.59
CA LYS A 275 -1.04 -9.89 -7.89
C LYS A 275 -2.32 -10.04 -8.74
N GLU A 276 -3.37 -9.28 -8.44
CA GLU A 276 -4.62 -9.28 -9.21
C GLU A 276 -4.40 -8.77 -10.63
N VAL A 277 -3.67 -7.67 -10.79
CA VAL A 277 -3.31 -7.12 -12.10
C VAL A 277 -2.50 -8.13 -12.91
N LEU A 278 -1.41 -8.66 -12.35
CA LEU A 278 -0.55 -9.60 -13.07
C LEU A 278 -1.29 -10.89 -13.41
N ARG A 279 -2.19 -11.37 -12.53
CA ARG A 279 -3.08 -12.50 -12.84
C ARG A 279 -4.04 -12.18 -14.00
N ALA A 280 -4.63 -10.98 -14.03
CA ALA A 280 -5.52 -10.56 -15.11
C ALA A 280 -4.77 -10.41 -16.45
N LEU A 281 -3.48 -10.12 -16.41
CA LEU A 281 -2.58 -10.12 -17.57
C LEU A 281 -2.08 -11.52 -17.94
N HIS A 282 -2.51 -12.58 -17.25
CA HIS A 282 -2.00 -13.94 -17.40
C HIS A 282 -0.47 -14.04 -17.23
N ALA A 283 0.13 -13.12 -16.47
CA ALA A 283 1.53 -13.16 -16.14
C ALA A 283 1.80 -14.32 -15.17
N SER A 284 2.66 -15.24 -15.57
CA SER A 284 3.05 -16.41 -14.75
C SER A 284 4.17 -16.06 -13.78
N ILE A 285 3.96 -15.04 -12.92
CA ILE A 285 4.97 -14.51 -11.99
C ILE A 285 4.43 -14.63 -10.55
N TRP A 286 5.30 -14.96 -9.60
CA TRP A 286 4.96 -14.99 -8.18
C TRP A 286 4.96 -13.58 -7.61
N VAL A 287 3.94 -13.20 -6.84
CA VAL A 287 3.87 -11.87 -6.21
C VAL A 287 3.73 -12.03 -4.70
N GLN A 288 4.65 -11.42 -3.95
CA GLN A 288 4.68 -11.47 -2.48
C GLN A 288 4.96 -10.07 -1.90
N SER A 289 4.67 -9.88 -0.61
CA SER A 289 5.05 -8.64 0.09
C SER A 289 6.47 -8.78 0.64
N LEU A 290 7.34 -7.80 0.38
CA LEU A 290 8.71 -7.82 0.91
C LEU A 290 8.73 -7.81 2.45
N ASN A 291 7.86 -7.01 3.06
CA ASN A 291 7.80 -6.83 4.52
C ASN A 291 7.52 -8.14 5.25
N ALA A 292 6.78 -9.05 4.63
CA ALA A 292 6.47 -10.36 5.21
C ALA A 292 7.71 -11.25 5.40
N HIS A 293 8.80 -10.97 4.66
CA HIS A 293 10.02 -11.76 4.67
C HIS A 293 11.17 -11.07 5.40
N LEU A 294 11.40 -9.77 5.14
CA LEU A 294 12.54 -9.06 5.73
C LEU A 294 12.19 -8.27 7.00
N GLY A 295 10.90 -8.12 7.34
CA GLY A 295 10.49 -7.27 8.47
C GLY A 295 10.86 -5.79 8.29
N THR A 296 11.10 -5.38 7.04
CA THR A 296 11.51 -4.02 6.70
C THR A 296 10.30 -3.28 6.15
N LYS A 297 9.90 -2.18 6.79
CA LYS A 297 8.98 -1.23 6.17
C LYS A 297 9.80 -0.12 5.54
N PRO A 298 9.51 0.30 4.30
CA PRO A 298 10.17 1.46 3.70
C PRO A 298 9.75 2.79 4.35
N GLN A 299 9.25 2.78 5.59
CA GLN A 299 8.81 3.96 6.36
C GLN A 299 9.96 4.87 6.80
N GLU A 300 11.21 4.42 6.68
CA GLU A 300 12.40 5.22 6.98
C GLU A 300 12.77 6.19 5.84
N ALA A 301 12.11 6.12 4.69
CA ALA A 301 12.29 7.12 3.63
C ALA A 301 11.70 8.46 4.08
N GLU A 302 12.52 9.52 4.08
CA GLU A 302 12.11 10.85 4.51
C GLU A 302 11.11 11.52 3.52
N GLU A 303 11.00 11.00 2.29
CA GLU A 303 10.14 11.49 1.20
C GLU A 303 10.40 12.97 0.88
N VAL A 304 11.68 13.35 0.91
CA VAL A 304 12.15 14.75 0.77
C VAL A 304 12.11 15.27 -0.66
N SER A 305 12.04 14.39 -1.64
CA SER A 305 11.97 14.75 -3.06
C SER A 305 10.61 15.29 -3.51
N PHE A 306 9.56 15.10 -2.69
CA PHE A 306 8.22 15.60 -2.98
C PHE A 306 7.70 15.20 -4.39
N SER A 307 8.10 14.03 -4.89
CA SER A 307 7.63 13.44 -6.14
C SER A 307 7.42 11.94 -5.97
N TYR A 308 6.45 11.34 -6.69
CA TYR A 308 6.21 9.88 -6.58
C TYR A 308 7.43 9.07 -7.02
N GLU A 309 8.17 9.61 -7.99
CA GLU A 309 9.41 9.03 -8.49
C GLU A 309 10.51 9.09 -7.44
N GLY A 310 10.76 10.28 -6.90
CA GLY A 310 11.78 10.48 -5.89
C GLY A 310 11.47 9.70 -4.61
N ASN A 311 10.21 9.65 -4.18
CA ASN A 311 9.75 8.81 -3.07
C ASN A 311 10.08 7.33 -3.30
N ASN A 312 9.81 6.78 -4.49
CA ASN A 312 10.16 5.40 -4.80
C ASN A 312 11.68 5.16 -4.80
N ILE A 313 12.49 6.12 -5.25
CA ILE A 313 13.96 6.04 -5.22
C ILE A 313 14.46 6.06 -3.77
N GLU A 314 13.91 6.92 -2.92
CA GLU A 314 14.26 6.97 -1.49
C GLU A 314 13.88 5.68 -0.77
N LYS A 315 12.68 5.12 -1.05
CA LYS A 315 12.24 3.80 -0.55
C LYS A 315 13.19 2.70 -1.00
N MET A 316 13.63 2.71 -2.25
CA MET A 316 14.61 1.77 -2.77
C MET A 316 15.94 1.89 -2.04
N ARG A 317 16.46 3.11 -1.85
CA ARG A 317 17.71 3.35 -1.11
C ARG A 317 17.63 2.89 0.35
N SER A 318 16.51 3.15 1.03
CA SER A 318 16.25 2.65 2.38
C SER A 318 16.31 1.11 2.43
N VAL A 319 15.67 0.42 1.49
CA VAL A 319 15.75 -1.04 1.39
C VAL A 319 17.17 -1.53 1.10
N ILE A 320 17.93 -0.85 0.23
CA ILE A 320 19.34 -1.19 -0.05
C ILE A 320 20.20 -1.08 1.21
N SER A 321 20.11 0.05 1.93
CA SER A 321 20.83 0.25 3.20
C SER A 321 20.53 -0.87 4.18
N ARG A 322 19.26 -1.26 4.27
CA ARG A 322 18.83 -2.32 5.18
C ARG A 322 19.30 -3.71 4.75
N ILE A 323 19.35 -4.01 3.45
CA ILE A 323 19.95 -5.25 2.93
C ILE A 323 21.44 -5.32 3.30
N GLN A 324 22.16 -4.20 3.21
CA GLN A 324 23.56 -4.12 3.62
C GLN A 324 23.74 -4.38 5.12
N GLU A 325 22.85 -3.87 5.97
CA GLU A 325 22.85 -4.13 7.42
C GLU A 325 22.54 -5.59 7.78
N ILE A 326 21.56 -6.21 7.12
CA ILE A 326 21.16 -7.62 7.36
C ILE A 326 22.24 -8.58 6.82
N GLY A 327 22.94 -8.18 5.76
CA GLY A 327 23.87 -9.00 5.00
C GLY A 327 23.18 -9.65 3.79
N TYR A 328 23.72 -9.37 2.60
CA TYR A 328 23.14 -9.80 1.33
C TYR A 328 22.92 -11.31 1.21
N ASP A 329 23.88 -12.13 1.65
CA ASP A 329 23.74 -13.60 1.61
C ASP A 329 22.57 -14.10 2.44
N LYS A 330 22.28 -13.43 3.57
CA LYS A 330 21.12 -13.75 4.40
C LYS A 330 19.82 -13.36 3.68
N VAL A 331 19.79 -12.17 3.09
CA VAL A 331 18.64 -11.72 2.28
C VAL A 331 18.36 -12.66 1.11
N CYS A 332 19.39 -13.13 0.40
CA CYS A 332 19.22 -14.11 -0.67
C CYS A 332 18.64 -15.44 -0.15
N ARG A 333 19.08 -15.93 1.02
CA ARG A 333 18.47 -17.13 1.63
C ARG A 333 16.99 -16.92 2.00
N ASP A 334 16.64 -15.72 2.49
CA ASP A 334 15.30 -15.41 2.98
C ASP A 334 14.32 -15.11 1.82
N LEU A 335 14.81 -14.55 0.70
CA LEU A 335 14.00 -14.12 -0.44
C LEU A 335 14.03 -15.04 -1.65
N CYS A 336 15.05 -15.89 -1.82
CA CYS A 336 15.10 -16.82 -2.93
C CYS A 336 14.35 -18.11 -2.55
N PRO A 337 13.18 -18.41 -3.16
CA PRO A 337 12.52 -19.69 -2.95
C PRO A 337 13.46 -20.86 -3.32
N ALA A 338 13.24 -22.03 -2.73
CA ALA A 338 14.04 -23.22 -3.01
C ALA A 338 14.23 -23.46 -4.52
N GLY A 339 15.49 -23.54 -4.95
CA GLY A 339 15.88 -23.78 -6.34
C GLY A 339 15.96 -22.53 -7.24
N LYS A 340 15.71 -21.32 -6.72
CA LYS A 340 15.88 -20.06 -7.46
C LYS A 340 17.13 -19.30 -7.00
N GLY A 341 17.80 -18.64 -7.93
CA GLY A 341 18.87 -17.70 -7.65
C GLY A 341 18.38 -16.25 -7.53
N PRO A 342 19.22 -15.31 -7.06
CA PRO A 342 18.88 -13.89 -6.98
C PRO A 342 18.54 -13.27 -8.35
N GLU A 343 18.98 -13.86 -9.46
CA GLU A 343 18.61 -13.50 -10.82
C GLU A 343 17.13 -13.77 -11.17
N ASN A 344 16.40 -14.56 -10.35
CA ASN A 344 14.97 -14.84 -10.51
C ASN A 344 14.09 -14.05 -9.53
N VAL A 345 14.69 -13.14 -8.76
CA VAL A 345 14.00 -12.39 -7.71
C VAL A 345 14.05 -10.90 -8.03
N TRP A 346 12.90 -10.25 -7.93
CA TRP A 346 12.68 -8.86 -8.30
C TRP A 346 12.06 -8.13 -7.12
N LEU A 347 12.54 -6.93 -6.81
CA LEU A 347 11.91 -6.04 -5.85
C LEU A 347 11.20 -4.92 -6.61
N THR A 348 9.95 -4.66 -6.27
CA THR A 348 9.16 -3.58 -6.86
C THR A 348 8.69 -2.61 -5.79
N PHE A 349 8.85 -1.33 -6.07
CA PHE A 349 8.45 -0.20 -5.25
C PHE A 349 7.32 0.51 -5.98
N ASP A 350 6.25 0.81 -5.26
CA ASP A 350 5.05 1.44 -5.80
C ASP A 350 4.78 2.71 -5.01
N ASP A 351 4.55 3.80 -5.75
CA ASP A 351 3.92 4.99 -5.20
C ASP A 351 2.81 5.52 -6.10
N ARG A 352 1.80 6.11 -5.48
CA ARG A 352 0.55 6.52 -6.15
C ARG A 352 -0.16 7.65 -5.44
N GLY A 353 -0.87 8.48 -6.20
CA GLY A 353 -1.68 9.53 -5.63
C GLY A 353 -2.44 10.39 -6.64
N PHE A 354 -3.06 11.44 -6.12
CA PHE A 354 -4.05 12.27 -6.82
C PHE A 354 -3.72 13.76 -6.67
N GLU A 355 -3.71 14.49 -7.77
CA GLU A 355 -3.41 15.92 -7.83
C GLU A 355 -4.51 16.68 -8.58
N PHE A 356 -4.86 17.89 -8.17
CA PHE A 356 -5.72 18.75 -8.99
C PHE A 356 -4.94 19.28 -10.21
N VAL A 357 -5.61 19.32 -11.36
CA VAL A 357 -5.08 19.98 -12.57
C VAL A 357 -4.93 21.48 -12.30
N ASP A 358 -5.94 22.12 -11.72
CA ASP A 358 -5.87 23.51 -11.29
C ASP A 358 -5.36 23.63 -9.84
N ARG A 359 -4.08 23.96 -9.70
CA ARG A 359 -3.42 24.09 -8.40
C ARG A 359 -3.98 25.22 -7.54
N ARG A 360 -4.61 26.24 -8.13
CA ARG A 360 -5.19 27.37 -7.38
C ARG A 360 -6.24 26.92 -6.38
N ILE A 361 -6.91 25.79 -6.65
CA ILE A 361 -7.90 25.19 -5.73
C ILE A 361 -7.32 25.03 -4.33
N LEU A 362 -6.05 24.62 -4.25
CA LEU A 362 -5.37 24.31 -3.00
C LEU A 362 -4.83 25.56 -2.28
N GLU A 363 -4.68 26.67 -3.00
CA GLU A 363 -4.20 27.95 -2.47
C GLU A 363 -5.30 28.74 -1.75
N THR A 364 -6.57 28.36 -1.96
CA THR A 364 -7.75 29.03 -1.37
C THR A 364 -7.81 28.91 0.16
N ASP A 365 -8.50 29.86 0.80
CA ASP A 365 -8.76 29.83 2.25
C ASP A 365 -9.64 28.63 2.65
N ALA A 366 -10.38 28.04 1.71
CA ALA A 366 -11.16 26.82 1.95
C ALA A 366 -10.29 25.63 2.40
N PHE A 367 -9.03 25.57 1.97
CA PHE A 367 -8.09 24.51 2.33
C PHE A 367 -7.19 24.85 3.52
N ALA A 368 -7.33 26.03 4.15
CA ALA A 368 -6.44 26.49 5.22
C ALA A 368 -6.37 25.52 6.42
N ASP A 369 -7.51 25.01 6.87
CA ASP A 369 -7.62 24.11 8.03
C ASP A 369 -7.02 22.71 7.81
N VAL A 370 -6.77 22.36 6.56
CA VAL A 370 -6.32 21.03 6.14
C VAL A 370 -4.98 21.08 5.41
N ARG A 371 -4.40 22.28 5.27
CA ARG A 371 -3.15 22.55 4.59
C ARG A 371 -1.96 21.82 5.23
N ASN A 372 -2.04 21.58 6.54
CA ASN A 372 -1.05 20.79 7.28
C ASN A 372 -1.08 19.28 6.94
N LEU A 373 -2.17 18.78 6.34
CA LEU A 373 -2.28 17.40 5.84
C LEU A 373 -1.79 17.27 4.39
N MET A 374 -1.50 18.40 3.75
CA MET A 374 -1.05 18.48 2.37
C MET A 374 0.46 18.62 2.32
N ASN A 375 1.03 18.43 1.14
CA ASN A 375 2.44 18.69 0.93
C ASN A 375 2.74 20.15 1.34
N PRO A 376 3.66 20.41 2.30
CA PRO A 376 3.95 21.77 2.78
C PRO A 376 4.49 22.69 1.68
N TYR A 377 4.86 22.13 0.52
CA TYR A 377 5.35 22.84 -0.65
C TYR A 377 4.27 23.31 -1.65
N LEU A 378 3.01 23.42 -1.20
CA LEU A 378 1.87 23.96 -1.96
C LEU A 378 2.14 25.28 -2.70
N ALA A 379 3.00 26.15 -2.16
CA ALA A 379 3.21 27.50 -2.70
C ALA A 379 4.21 27.59 -3.87
N LYS A 380 5.02 26.56 -4.18
CA LYS A 380 6.15 26.69 -5.14
C LYS A 380 6.48 25.48 -6.03
N SER A 381 5.53 24.57 -6.28
CA SER A 381 5.58 23.53 -7.34
C SER A 381 6.19 22.17 -6.96
N GLY A 382 5.36 21.28 -6.39
CA GLY A 382 5.64 19.85 -6.32
C GLY A 382 4.35 19.02 -6.30
N PRO A 383 4.33 17.81 -6.89
CA PRO A 383 3.23 16.86 -6.74
C PRO A 383 3.17 16.23 -5.33
N GLY A 384 1.98 15.82 -4.88
CA GLY A 384 1.82 15.07 -3.64
C GLY A 384 0.53 14.27 -3.63
N SER A 385 0.43 13.27 -2.75
CA SER A 385 -0.79 12.47 -2.52
C SER A 385 -1.88 13.27 -1.77
N GLU A 386 -1.91 14.58 -1.99
CA GLU A 386 -2.66 15.60 -1.25
C GLU A 386 -4.12 15.20 -1.14
N LEU A 387 -4.74 14.87 -2.27
CA LEU A 387 -6.13 14.47 -2.27
C LEU A 387 -6.35 13.04 -1.74
N ALA A 388 -5.40 12.13 -1.94
CA ALA A 388 -5.49 10.75 -1.44
C ALA A 388 -5.49 10.72 0.10
N ILE A 389 -4.64 11.54 0.73
CA ILE A 389 -4.57 11.69 2.19
C ILE A 389 -5.79 12.46 2.69
N LEU A 390 -6.14 13.60 2.08
CA LEU A 390 -7.31 14.39 2.48
C LEU A 390 -8.60 13.57 2.46
N LEU A 391 -8.83 12.75 1.44
CA LEU A 391 -10.03 11.91 1.33
C LEU A 391 -10.04 10.69 2.25
N LYS A 392 -8.90 10.34 2.85
CA LYS A 392 -8.81 9.36 3.95
C LYS A 392 -9.06 10.01 5.31
N THR A 393 -8.66 11.27 5.47
CA THR A 393 -8.65 11.96 6.78
C THR A 393 -9.93 12.78 7.03
N ILE A 394 -10.58 13.28 5.98
CA ILE A 394 -11.75 14.15 6.08
C ILE A 394 -13.00 13.42 5.58
N ALA A 395 -14.13 13.63 6.27
CA ALA A 395 -15.42 13.16 5.80
C ALA A 395 -15.69 13.65 4.37
N LYS A 396 -15.88 12.72 3.43
CA LYS A 396 -15.92 13.02 2.00
C LYS A 396 -17.05 13.95 1.60
N LYS A 397 -18.19 13.86 2.30
CA LYS A 397 -19.30 14.81 2.13
C LYS A 397 -18.82 16.24 2.39
N ARG A 398 -18.18 16.48 3.55
CA ARG A 398 -17.59 17.77 3.91
C ARG A 398 -16.56 18.23 2.87
N PHE A 399 -15.71 17.32 2.40
CA PHE A 399 -14.75 17.66 1.35
C PHE A 399 -15.42 18.24 0.09
N PHE A 400 -16.38 17.53 -0.50
CA PHE A 400 -17.01 17.96 -1.75
C PHE A 400 -17.99 19.12 -1.56
N THR A 401 -18.84 19.08 -0.53
CA THR A 401 -19.94 20.05 -0.37
C THR A 401 -19.52 21.35 0.32
N GLU A 402 -18.44 21.33 1.10
CA GLU A 402 -17.98 22.50 1.84
C GLU A 402 -16.64 23.00 1.31
N ILE A 403 -15.59 22.16 1.37
CA ILE A 403 -14.21 22.58 1.07
C ILE A 403 -14.05 22.90 -0.42
N LEU A 404 -14.25 21.91 -1.30
CA LEU A 404 -14.07 22.08 -2.74
C LEU A 404 -15.07 23.11 -3.31
N ALA A 405 -16.33 23.06 -2.88
CA ALA A 405 -17.33 24.02 -3.32
C ALA A 405 -17.01 25.47 -2.90
N LYS A 406 -16.42 25.67 -1.71
CA LYS A 406 -15.95 27.00 -1.29
C LYS A 406 -14.75 27.46 -2.10
N ALA A 407 -13.78 26.57 -2.36
CA ALA A 407 -12.62 26.87 -3.19
C ALA A 407 -13.00 27.31 -4.61
N ILE A 408 -13.96 26.60 -5.23
CA ILE A 408 -14.49 26.96 -6.55
C ILE A 408 -15.05 28.39 -6.54
N ARG A 409 -15.92 28.72 -5.57
CA ARG A 409 -16.51 30.07 -5.46
C ARG A 409 -15.45 31.15 -5.26
N GLU A 410 -14.45 30.90 -4.41
CA GLU A 410 -13.38 31.86 -4.14
C GLU A 410 -12.55 32.18 -5.39
N ILE A 411 -12.26 31.17 -6.23
CA ILE A 411 -11.55 31.36 -7.50
C ILE A 411 -12.44 32.09 -8.51
N GLU A 412 -13.71 31.72 -8.62
CA GLU A 412 -14.67 32.40 -9.50
C GLU A 412 -14.82 33.89 -9.13
N GLU A 413 -14.91 34.20 -7.84
CA GLU A 413 -14.99 35.58 -7.33
C GLU A 413 -13.70 36.38 -7.60
N LYS A 414 -12.53 35.75 -7.51
CA LYS A 414 -11.22 36.41 -7.64
C LYS A 414 -10.75 36.57 -9.09
N PHE A 415 -11.03 35.59 -9.95
CA PHE A 415 -10.48 35.51 -11.31
C PHE A 415 -11.55 35.56 -12.41
N GLY A 416 -12.84 35.45 -12.08
CA GLY A 416 -13.93 35.52 -13.06
C GLY A 416 -14.09 34.27 -13.92
N GLU A 417 -13.48 33.15 -13.54
CA GLU A 417 -13.51 31.88 -14.27
C GLU A 417 -13.70 30.69 -13.32
N THR A 418 -14.37 29.64 -13.81
CA THR A 418 -14.54 28.39 -13.04
C THR A 418 -13.28 27.53 -13.13
N PRO A 419 -12.66 27.14 -12.00
CA PRO A 419 -11.45 26.32 -12.01
C PRO A 419 -11.68 24.91 -12.55
N ASP A 420 -10.64 24.32 -13.17
CA ASP A 420 -10.66 22.92 -13.60
C ASP A 420 -10.48 21.97 -12.39
N THR A 421 -11.58 21.33 -11.99
CA THR A 421 -11.60 20.38 -10.86
C THR A 421 -11.21 18.95 -11.27
N THR A 422 -10.71 18.76 -12.49
CA THR A 422 -10.13 17.49 -12.93
C THR A 422 -8.92 17.14 -12.05
N ILE A 423 -8.77 15.85 -11.81
CA ILE A 423 -7.68 15.26 -11.03
C ILE A 423 -6.79 14.45 -11.95
N ILE A 424 -5.48 14.57 -11.75
CA ILE A 424 -4.46 13.69 -12.29
C ILE A 424 -4.28 12.55 -11.29
N ASP A 425 -4.64 11.34 -11.71
CA ASP A 425 -4.33 10.10 -11.01
C ASP A 425 -3.00 9.56 -11.52
N THR A 426 -2.06 9.31 -10.62
CA THR A 426 -0.70 8.85 -10.93
C THR A 426 -0.43 7.51 -10.27
N GLY A 427 0.05 6.54 -11.06
CA GLY A 427 0.65 5.30 -10.60
C GLY A 427 2.10 5.19 -11.07
N CYS A 428 3.02 4.87 -10.18
CA CYS A 428 4.46 4.88 -10.45
C CYS A 428 5.15 3.66 -9.82
N HIS A 429 5.90 2.91 -10.62
CA HIS A 429 6.59 1.69 -10.17
C HIS A 429 8.06 1.66 -10.57
N ILE A 430 8.90 1.33 -9.60
CA ILE A 430 10.33 1.04 -9.80
C ILE A 430 10.54 -0.45 -9.56
N THR A 431 11.19 -1.16 -10.48
CA THR A 431 11.53 -2.57 -10.30
C THR A 431 13.03 -2.80 -10.50
N VAL A 432 13.65 -3.54 -9.58
CA VAL A 432 15.08 -3.88 -9.56
C VAL A 432 15.24 -5.39 -9.34
N ARG A 433 16.27 -5.99 -9.96
CA ARG A 433 16.59 -7.40 -9.77
C ARG A 433 17.50 -7.59 -8.56
N LEU A 434 17.30 -8.65 -7.78
CA LEU A 434 17.97 -8.81 -6.49
C LEU A 434 19.50 -8.92 -6.63
N ASP A 435 19.99 -9.60 -7.67
CA ASP A 435 21.43 -9.69 -7.99
C ASP A 435 22.09 -8.36 -8.35
N GLN A 436 21.30 -7.34 -8.69
CA GLN A 436 21.75 -6.01 -9.08
C GLN A 436 21.55 -4.97 -7.97
N ILE A 437 20.88 -5.34 -6.87
CA ILE A 437 20.46 -4.37 -5.84
C ILE A 437 21.61 -3.75 -5.05
N LEU A 438 22.77 -4.40 -5.03
CA LEU A 438 23.95 -3.93 -4.32
C LEU A 438 24.79 -2.94 -5.14
N ASP A 439 24.44 -2.68 -6.41
CA ASP A 439 25.12 -1.64 -7.17
C ASP A 439 24.79 -0.27 -6.56
N PRO A 440 25.79 0.53 -6.16
CA PRO A 440 25.58 1.82 -5.49
C PRO A 440 24.90 2.88 -6.36
N ASN A 441 24.70 2.65 -7.66
CA ASN A 441 24.04 3.61 -8.55
C ASN A 441 22.54 3.27 -8.71
N PRO A 442 21.61 4.14 -8.27
CA PRO A 442 20.17 3.91 -8.45
C PRO A 442 19.72 3.93 -9.92
N ALA A 443 20.60 4.27 -10.88
CA ALA A 443 20.32 4.13 -12.32
C ALA A 443 20.21 2.65 -12.79
N TYR A 444 20.49 1.68 -11.92
CA TYR A 444 20.31 0.23 -12.16
C TYR A 444 18.87 -0.25 -11.93
N ILE A 445 17.89 0.62 -12.20
CA ILE A 445 16.49 0.23 -12.20
C ILE A 445 16.24 -0.55 -13.48
N ALA A 446 15.87 -1.81 -13.33
CA ALA A 446 15.56 -2.69 -14.46
C ALA A 446 14.39 -2.14 -15.27
N THR A 447 13.40 -1.57 -14.58
CA THR A 447 12.25 -0.93 -15.23
C THR A 447 11.62 0.11 -14.32
N PHE A 448 11.43 1.31 -14.86
CA PHE A 448 10.72 2.40 -14.21
C PHE A 448 9.53 2.79 -15.08
N ALA A 449 8.31 2.59 -14.58
CA ALA A 449 7.08 2.86 -15.31
C ALA A 449 6.20 3.86 -14.56
N LYS A 450 5.68 4.85 -15.28
CA LYS A 450 4.72 5.84 -14.77
C LYS A 450 3.52 5.92 -15.69
N VAL A 451 2.33 5.89 -15.10
CA VAL A 451 1.07 6.17 -15.77
C VAL A 451 0.38 7.32 -15.09
N ARG A 452 -0.12 8.24 -15.91
CA ARG A 452 -0.99 9.33 -15.51
C ARG A 452 -2.31 9.23 -16.27
N SER A 453 -3.39 9.55 -15.59
CA SER A 453 -4.71 9.61 -16.20
C SER A 453 -5.54 10.72 -15.58
N ARG A 454 -6.46 11.29 -16.37
CA ARG A 454 -7.38 12.32 -15.89
C ARG A 454 -8.69 11.71 -15.42
N ALA A 455 -9.15 12.13 -14.25
CA ALA A 455 -10.44 11.79 -13.68
C ALA A 455 -11.20 13.04 -13.23
N LEU A 456 -12.51 13.03 -13.38
CA LEU A 456 -13.38 14.10 -12.90
C LEU A 456 -13.80 13.84 -11.46
N THR A 457 -13.94 14.90 -10.68
CA THR A 457 -14.57 14.84 -9.36
C THR A 457 -16.08 14.62 -9.49
N ALA A 458 -16.61 13.64 -8.75
CA ALA A 458 -18.02 13.34 -8.69
C ALA A 458 -18.57 13.68 -7.29
N PRO A 459 -19.60 14.54 -7.16
CA PRO A 459 -20.03 15.08 -5.86
C PRO A 459 -20.91 14.15 -5.00
N GLN A 460 -21.28 12.94 -5.46
CA GLN A 460 -22.17 12.04 -4.72
C GLN A 460 -21.62 10.61 -4.54
N PRO A 461 -21.91 9.94 -3.40
CA PRO A 461 -21.67 8.51 -3.23
C PRO A 461 -22.40 7.72 -4.32
N SER A 462 -21.64 6.88 -5.01
CA SER A 462 -22.18 6.05 -6.09
C SER A 462 -23.08 4.93 -5.54
N HIS A 463 -24.05 4.50 -6.35
CA HIS A 463 -24.81 3.27 -6.12
C HIS A 463 -24.34 2.19 -7.10
N ASP A 464 -24.34 0.93 -6.70
CA ASP A 464 -23.99 -0.20 -7.56
C ASP A 464 -25.03 -0.34 -8.69
N HIS A 465 -24.80 -1.27 -9.61
CA HIS A 465 -25.73 -1.56 -10.71
C HIS A 465 -27.09 -2.11 -10.25
N HIS A 466 -27.26 -2.37 -8.95
CA HIS A 466 -28.52 -2.76 -8.32
C HIS A 466 -29.14 -1.61 -7.49
N GLY A 467 -28.62 -0.39 -7.59
CA GLY A 467 -29.14 0.77 -6.86
C GLY A 467 -28.83 0.74 -5.37
N ARG A 468 -27.92 -0.12 -4.91
CA ARG A 468 -27.47 -0.15 -3.51
C ARG A 468 -26.32 0.83 -3.33
N PRO A 469 -26.28 1.63 -2.25
CA PRO A 469 -25.13 2.50 -1.99
C PRO A 469 -23.84 1.67 -2.03
N ILE A 470 -22.88 2.05 -2.87
CA ILE A 470 -21.58 1.37 -2.92
C ILE A 470 -20.89 1.65 -1.58
N GLN A 471 -20.80 0.62 -0.75
CA GLN A 471 -20.10 0.69 0.52
C GLN A 471 -18.59 0.84 0.25
N ALA A 472 -18.00 1.94 0.72
CA ALA A 472 -16.66 2.06 1.32
C ALA A 472 -15.83 3.29 0.88
N LEU A 473 -14.89 3.62 1.77
CA LEU A 473 -14.14 4.87 1.90
C LEU A 473 -12.98 5.07 0.91
N GLN A 474 -13.00 4.53 -0.30
CA GLN A 474 -11.89 4.76 -1.25
C GLN A 474 -12.12 5.99 -2.14
N THR A 475 -11.06 6.74 -2.43
CA THR A 475 -11.09 7.96 -3.26
C THR A 475 -11.75 7.70 -4.62
N ASP A 476 -11.47 6.53 -5.20
CA ASP A 476 -11.89 6.10 -6.53
C ASP A 476 -13.42 6.08 -6.74
N HIS A 477 -14.22 5.98 -5.67
CA HIS A 477 -15.69 5.99 -5.74
C HIS A 477 -16.28 7.34 -6.17
N PHE A 478 -15.48 8.40 -6.07
CA PHE A 478 -15.84 9.76 -6.43
C PHE A 478 -15.05 10.25 -7.64
N LEU A 479 -14.24 9.39 -8.25
CA LEU A 479 -13.51 9.70 -9.46
C LEU A 479 -14.23 9.07 -10.65
N ALA A 480 -14.50 9.86 -11.68
CA ALA A 480 -15.02 9.37 -12.94
C ALA A 480 -13.92 9.45 -14.01
N PRO A 481 -13.44 8.32 -14.55
CA PRO A 481 -12.38 8.36 -15.55
C PRO A 481 -12.89 9.02 -16.84
N VAL A 482 -12.12 9.98 -17.38
CA VAL A 482 -12.56 10.81 -18.52
C VAL A 482 -12.92 9.97 -19.76
N ALA A 483 -12.17 8.89 -20.01
CA ALA A 483 -12.42 7.98 -21.13
C ALA A 483 -13.83 7.34 -21.09
N PHE A 484 -14.39 7.13 -19.90
CA PHE A 484 -15.71 6.54 -19.71
C PHE A 484 -16.85 7.58 -19.72
N ASN A 485 -16.53 8.86 -19.88
CA ASN A 485 -17.49 9.96 -19.97
C ASN A 485 -17.76 10.41 -21.43
N ARG A 486 -16.77 10.29 -22.33
CA ARG A 486 -16.82 10.88 -23.69
C ARG A 486 -18.01 10.47 -24.57
N ASN A 487 -18.70 9.36 -24.25
CA ASN A 487 -19.85 8.86 -25.01
C ASN A 487 -21.22 9.08 -24.33
N ASN A 488 -21.28 9.68 -23.13
CA ASN A 488 -22.52 9.91 -22.39
C ASN A 488 -22.97 11.37 -22.53
N THR A 489 -23.80 11.65 -23.54
CA THR A 489 -24.43 12.96 -23.77
C THR A 489 -25.53 13.32 -22.75
N SER A 490 -25.77 12.47 -21.75
CA SER A 490 -26.78 12.68 -20.71
C SER A 490 -26.12 12.83 -19.33
N PRO A 491 -26.27 13.98 -18.63
CA PRO A 491 -25.65 14.30 -17.33
C PRO A 491 -25.95 13.33 -16.17
N GLY A 492 -26.75 12.28 -16.36
CA GLY A 492 -27.16 11.32 -15.33
C GLY A 492 -26.42 9.97 -15.33
N ASN A 493 -25.57 9.68 -16.34
CA ASN A 493 -24.95 8.35 -16.51
C ASN A 493 -23.42 8.33 -16.31
N ILE A 494 -22.88 9.25 -15.51
CA ILE A 494 -21.43 9.25 -15.20
C ILE A 494 -21.13 8.02 -14.33
N ARG A 495 -20.32 7.10 -14.85
CA ARG A 495 -19.84 5.94 -14.09
C ARG A 495 -18.54 6.28 -13.36
N THR A 496 -18.54 6.15 -12.05
CA THR A 496 -17.32 6.29 -11.24
C THR A 496 -16.42 5.06 -11.38
N LYS A 497 -15.13 5.15 -11.02
CA LYS A 497 -14.18 4.03 -11.09
C LYS A 497 -14.72 2.80 -10.35
N ALA A 498 -15.41 3.01 -9.23
CA ALA A 498 -16.04 1.93 -8.45
C ALA A 498 -17.24 1.24 -9.14
N GLN A 499 -17.93 1.94 -10.05
CA GLN A 499 -19.04 1.37 -10.81
C GLN A 499 -18.57 0.56 -12.02
N ILE A 500 -17.26 0.54 -12.30
CA ILE A 500 -16.66 -0.22 -13.41
C ILE A 500 -16.19 -1.58 -12.84
N PRO A 501 -16.81 -2.71 -13.25
CA PRO A 501 -16.36 -4.04 -12.82
C PRO A 501 -14.89 -4.24 -13.18
N ASN A 502 -14.13 -4.85 -12.25
CA ASN A 502 -12.71 -5.15 -12.45
C ASN A 502 -11.87 -3.91 -12.80
N TYR A 503 -12.27 -2.72 -12.32
CA TYR A 503 -11.55 -1.48 -12.61
C TYR A 503 -10.07 -1.58 -12.20
N ILE A 504 -9.78 -2.02 -10.98
CA ILE A 504 -8.39 -2.16 -10.50
C ILE A 504 -7.55 -3.03 -11.44
N PRO A 505 -7.89 -4.32 -11.67
CA PRO A 505 -7.04 -5.18 -12.48
C PRO A 505 -6.96 -4.81 -13.97
N VAL A 506 -7.90 -4.03 -14.51
CA VAL A 506 -8.01 -3.78 -15.97
C VAL A 506 -7.79 -2.32 -16.36
N ASN A 507 -8.28 -1.37 -15.59
CA ASN A 507 -8.43 0.03 -16.01
C ASN A 507 -7.73 1.04 -15.09
N SER A 508 -7.19 0.59 -13.95
CA SER A 508 -6.45 1.48 -13.05
C SER A 508 -5.08 1.86 -13.59
N GLU A 509 -4.54 2.92 -13.01
CA GLU A 509 -3.22 3.48 -13.25
C GLU A 509 -2.15 2.48 -12.80
N VAL A 510 -2.39 1.73 -11.72
CA VAL A 510 -1.58 0.58 -11.28
C VAL A 510 -1.58 -0.54 -12.33
N ALA A 511 -2.73 -0.84 -12.93
CA ALA A 511 -2.77 -1.80 -14.04
C ALA A 511 -2.04 -1.28 -15.27
N GLY A 512 -2.11 0.03 -15.53
CA GLY A 512 -1.36 0.70 -16.60
C GLY A 512 0.14 0.56 -16.41
N SER A 513 0.67 0.95 -15.26
CA SER A 513 2.10 0.92 -14.94
C SER A 513 2.67 -0.50 -14.93
N LEU A 514 1.92 -1.48 -14.40
CA LEU A 514 2.33 -2.89 -14.42
C LEU A 514 2.26 -3.49 -15.82
N ARG A 515 1.32 -3.08 -16.69
CA ARG A 515 1.35 -3.45 -18.11
C ARG A 515 2.58 -2.91 -18.82
N MET A 516 2.97 -1.67 -18.52
CA MET A 516 4.21 -1.11 -19.05
C MET A 516 5.42 -1.89 -18.56
N LEU A 517 5.48 -2.22 -17.27
CA LEU A 517 6.50 -3.11 -16.72
C LEU A 517 6.56 -4.42 -17.51
N CYS A 518 5.40 -5.06 -17.75
CA CYS A 518 5.33 -6.32 -18.49
C CYS A 518 5.85 -6.17 -19.93
N ALA A 519 5.49 -5.09 -20.63
CA ALA A 519 5.93 -4.84 -22.00
C ALA A 519 7.45 -4.56 -22.09
N LEU A 520 8.01 -3.88 -21.08
CA LEU A 520 9.43 -3.55 -21.02
C LEU A 520 10.30 -4.74 -20.61
N THR A 521 9.74 -5.71 -19.89
CA THR A 521 10.44 -6.90 -19.38
C THR A 521 10.11 -8.19 -20.13
N GLY A 522 9.32 -8.12 -21.21
CA GLY A 522 8.97 -9.26 -22.06
C GLY A 522 7.99 -10.26 -21.43
N VAL A 523 7.29 -9.88 -20.36
CA VAL A 523 6.28 -10.73 -19.70
C VAL A 523 5.07 -10.96 -20.62
N ASP A 524 4.71 -9.96 -21.41
CA ASP A 524 3.58 -10.04 -22.34
C ASP A 524 3.81 -11.01 -23.51
N GLU A 525 5.08 -11.22 -23.90
CA GLU A 525 5.46 -12.19 -24.93
C GLU A 525 5.00 -13.58 -24.52
N HIS A 526 5.22 -14.01 -23.28
CA HIS A 526 4.81 -15.33 -22.81
C HIS A 526 3.32 -15.40 -22.42
N ALA A 527 2.73 -14.31 -21.90
CA ALA A 527 1.30 -14.28 -21.58
C ALA A 527 0.40 -14.60 -22.80
N LYS A 528 0.86 -14.25 -24.02
CA LYS A 528 0.18 -14.55 -25.29
C LYS A 528 0.25 -16.03 -25.71
N TYR A 529 1.21 -16.80 -25.20
CA TYR A 529 1.45 -18.21 -25.59
C TYR A 529 0.94 -19.24 -24.57
N ILE A 530 0.40 -18.82 -23.43
CA ILE A 530 -0.08 -19.74 -22.38
C ILE A 530 -1.54 -20.15 -22.67
N SER A 531 -1.71 -21.07 -23.62
CA SER A 531 -2.86 -21.99 -23.67
C SER A 531 -2.52 -23.38 -23.09
N ASP A 532 -1.25 -23.69 -22.86
CA ASP A 532 -0.81 -24.97 -22.29
C ASP A 532 -0.56 -24.87 -20.77
N HIS A 533 -1.53 -25.35 -20.00
CA HIS A 533 -1.57 -25.39 -18.53
C HIS A 533 -0.55 -26.35 -17.87
N ARG A 534 0.66 -26.53 -18.41
CA ARG A 534 1.59 -27.57 -17.94
C ARG A 534 3.06 -27.18 -17.72
N MET A 535 3.53 -25.99 -18.09
CA MET A 535 4.93 -25.65 -17.86
C MET A 535 5.19 -25.02 -16.48
N ALA A 536 5.97 -25.76 -15.68
CA ALA A 536 6.85 -25.32 -14.59
C ALA A 536 6.23 -24.60 -13.38
N PHE A 537 5.40 -25.32 -12.60
CA PHE A 537 4.91 -24.87 -11.29
C PHE A 537 5.40 -25.73 -10.11
N ASN A 538 6.50 -26.48 -10.27
CA ASN A 538 6.80 -27.62 -9.39
C ASN A 538 8.22 -27.68 -8.81
N VAL A 539 8.76 -26.56 -8.29
CA VAL A 539 10.11 -26.61 -7.66
C VAL A 539 10.21 -25.99 -6.25
N ALA A 540 9.20 -25.25 -5.76
CA ALA A 540 9.28 -24.66 -4.42
C ALA A 540 8.26 -25.27 -3.44
N ALA A 541 8.52 -26.50 -2.96
CA ALA A 541 8.19 -26.93 -1.60
C ALA A 541 8.61 -28.39 -1.38
N HIS A 542 9.63 -28.62 -0.57
CA HIS A 542 9.95 -29.91 0.05
C HIS A 542 8.97 -30.26 1.20
N HIS A 543 7.69 -29.90 1.08
CA HIS A 543 6.66 -30.17 2.08
C HIS A 543 5.47 -30.85 1.41
N ASP A 544 5.26 -32.13 1.74
CA ASP A 544 4.21 -32.95 1.13
C ASP A 544 2.81 -32.68 1.71
N GLU A 545 2.67 -31.96 2.84
CA GLU A 545 1.39 -31.74 3.51
C GLU A 545 1.29 -30.35 4.21
N TYR A 546 0.18 -29.63 3.99
CA TYR A 546 -0.20 -28.35 4.61
C TYR A 546 -1.37 -28.52 5.58
N ALA A 547 -1.25 -27.93 6.77
CA ALA A 547 -2.20 -28.02 7.86
C ALA A 547 -3.23 -26.88 7.83
N ILE A 548 -4.51 -27.20 7.74
CA ILE A 548 -5.59 -26.21 7.69
C ILE A 548 -6.38 -26.22 8.99
N GLY A 549 -6.35 -25.11 9.71
CA GLY A 549 -7.08 -24.89 10.95
C GLY A 549 -8.54 -24.49 10.72
N THR A 550 -9.43 -24.93 11.60
CA THR A 550 -10.82 -24.46 11.66
C THR A 550 -11.22 -24.12 13.09
N LEU A 551 -12.38 -23.49 13.29
CA LEU A 551 -12.95 -23.29 14.64
C LEU A 551 -12.99 -24.59 15.45
N HIS A 552 -13.26 -25.73 14.80
CA HIS A 552 -13.37 -27.02 15.48
C HIS A 552 -12.02 -27.56 15.98
N THR A 553 -10.89 -27.11 15.42
CA THR A 553 -9.55 -27.47 15.92
C THR A 553 -9.36 -27.04 17.38
N LEU A 554 -10.10 -26.03 17.85
CA LEU A 554 -10.08 -25.55 19.24
C LEU A 554 -10.87 -26.45 20.21
N PHE A 555 -11.50 -27.53 19.73
CA PHE A 555 -12.40 -28.41 20.49
C PHE A 555 -12.04 -29.90 20.29
N PRO A 556 -11.03 -30.45 21.01
CA PRO A 556 -10.51 -31.82 20.85
C PRO A 556 -11.56 -32.93 20.84
N HIS A 557 -12.66 -32.73 21.58
CA HIS A 557 -13.71 -33.72 21.78
C HIS A 557 -14.66 -33.86 20.59
N ILE A 558 -14.61 -32.94 19.61
CA ILE A 558 -15.46 -32.99 18.41
C ILE A 558 -14.82 -33.96 17.40
N LYS A 559 -15.34 -35.18 17.28
CA LYS A 559 -14.85 -36.13 16.27
C LYS A 559 -15.36 -35.77 14.86
N GLY A 560 -14.48 -35.84 13.86
CA GLY A 560 -14.84 -35.63 12.45
C GLY A 560 -14.94 -34.15 12.06
N HIS A 561 -13.95 -33.33 12.44
CA HIS A 561 -13.85 -31.93 12.05
C HIS A 561 -13.87 -31.79 10.52
N GLY A 562 -14.87 -31.10 9.99
CA GLY A 562 -15.18 -31.11 8.57
C GLY A 562 -15.91 -32.38 8.18
N THR A 563 -16.98 -32.26 7.38
CA THR A 563 -17.65 -33.43 6.84
C THR A 563 -16.61 -34.34 6.14
N PRO A 564 -16.76 -35.69 6.13
CA PRO A 564 -15.88 -36.56 5.34
C PRO A 564 -15.77 -36.13 3.87
N HIS A 565 -16.73 -35.33 3.41
CA HIS A 565 -16.72 -34.63 2.14
C HIS A 565 -15.72 -33.45 2.09
N LEU A 566 -15.66 -32.57 3.10
CA LEU A 566 -14.64 -31.50 3.17
C LEU A 566 -13.21 -32.05 3.17
N GLN A 567 -12.93 -33.07 3.99
CA GLN A 567 -11.60 -33.68 4.02
C GLN A 567 -11.24 -34.40 2.72
N ARG A 568 -12.22 -35.06 2.06
CA ARG A 568 -12.04 -35.59 0.70
C ARG A 568 -11.84 -34.49 -0.34
N SER A 569 -12.50 -33.34 -0.18
CA SER A 569 -12.39 -32.20 -1.09
C SER A 569 -11.03 -31.52 -1.00
N LEU A 570 -10.39 -31.54 0.17
CA LEU A 570 -9.01 -31.11 0.40
C LEU A 570 -7.98 -32.12 -0.14
N ARG A 571 -8.20 -33.42 0.08
CA ARG A 571 -7.24 -34.48 -0.31
C ARG A 571 -7.30 -34.91 -1.78
N GLY A 572 -8.49 -34.92 -2.39
CA GLY A 572 -8.73 -35.58 -3.68
C GLY A 572 -8.04 -34.97 -4.90
N PRO A 573 -8.19 -33.66 -5.18
CA PRO A 573 -7.66 -33.03 -6.41
C PRO A 573 -6.19 -32.58 -6.31
N LEU A 574 -5.59 -32.65 -5.12
CA LEU A 574 -4.31 -32.00 -4.77
C LEU A 574 -3.24 -33.02 -4.33
N ASN A 575 -3.37 -34.30 -4.71
CA ASN A 575 -2.49 -35.40 -4.31
C ASN A 575 -2.24 -35.49 -2.78
N GLY A 576 -3.26 -35.23 -1.96
CA GLY A 576 -3.12 -35.33 -0.50
C GLY A 576 -2.43 -34.15 0.20
N SER A 577 -2.05 -33.09 -0.53
CA SER A 577 -1.22 -32.00 0.02
C SER A 577 -1.86 -31.17 1.14
N PHE A 578 -3.16 -31.33 1.44
CA PHE A 578 -3.84 -30.54 2.49
C PHE A 578 -4.59 -31.45 3.45
N TYR A 579 -4.49 -31.17 4.75
CA TYR A 579 -5.26 -31.84 5.79
C TYR A 579 -5.83 -30.86 6.81
N LEU A 580 -6.90 -31.26 7.48
CA LEU A 580 -7.48 -30.48 8.58
C LEU A 580 -6.71 -30.77 9.87
N MET A 581 -6.28 -29.71 10.56
CA MET A 581 -5.61 -29.83 11.85
C MET A 581 -6.53 -30.49 12.88
N THR A 582 -5.97 -31.43 13.65
CA THR A 582 -6.67 -32.08 14.75
C THR A 582 -6.37 -31.36 16.06
N GLY A 583 -7.40 -31.06 16.85
CA GLY A 583 -7.20 -30.54 18.20
C GLY A 583 -6.91 -31.60 19.27
N GLN A 584 -6.77 -32.88 18.88
CA GLN A 584 -6.88 -34.05 19.78
C GLN A 584 -5.78 -34.15 20.84
N ASP A 585 -4.65 -33.47 20.67
CA ASP A 585 -3.58 -33.40 21.67
C ASP A 585 -3.89 -32.42 22.82
N GLY A 586 -4.98 -31.66 22.69
CA GLY A 586 -5.44 -30.68 23.67
C GLY A 586 -4.60 -29.39 23.69
N ARG A 587 -3.66 -29.23 22.76
CA ARG A 587 -2.76 -28.05 22.72
C ARG A 587 -3.56 -26.76 22.53
N TYR A 588 -4.53 -26.79 21.61
CA TYR A 588 -5.38 -25.64 21.30
C TYR A 588 -6.74 -25.67 22.01
N ASP A 589 -6.91 -26.53 23.03
CA ASP A 589 -8.21 -26.75 23.66
C ASP A 589 -8.72 -25.50 24.39
N MET A 590 -9.72 -24.85 23.80
CA MET A 590 -10.41 -23.71 24.41
C MET A 590 -11.67 -24.14 25.17
N ALA A 591 -12.12 -25.39 25.00
CA ALA A 591 -13.34 -25.89 25.63
C ALA A 591 -13.19 -26.01 27.15
N GLN A 592 -11.98 -26.31 27.62
CA GLN A 592 -11.67 -26.42 29.05
C GLN A 592 -12.03 -25.16 29.86
N TYR A 593 -12.05 -23.97 29.23
CA TYR A 593 -12.45 -22.72 29.91
C TYR A 593 -13.96 -22.52 29.89
N ALA A 594 -14.67 -23.02 28.87
CA ALA A 594 -16.14 -23.00 28.83
C ALA A 594 -16.76 -23.84 29.95
N GLU A 595 -16.07 -24.90 30.39
CA GLU A 595 -16.48 -25.80 31.48
C GLU A 595 -16.26 -25.21 32.89
N GLN A 596 -15.49 -24.12 33.03
CA GLN A 596 -15.20 -23.48 34.32
C GLN A 596 -16.38 -22.68 34.91
N ARG A 597 -17.52 -22.62 34.22
CA ARG A 597 -18.78 -22.03 34.70
C ARG A 597 -19.28 -22.62 36.04
N THR A 598 -18.80 -23.80 36.42
CA THR A 598 -19.15 -24.50 37.66
C THR A 598 -18.39 -24.01 38.90
N ARG A 599 -17.38 -23.13 38.74
CA ARG A 599 -16.63 -22.56 39.87
C ARG A 599 -17.34 -21.38 40.50
N SER A 600 -17.29 -21.29 41.84
CA SER A 600 -17.87 -20.16 42.56
C SER A 600 -17.19 -18.84 42.16
N PRO A 601 -17.85 -17.68 42.28
CA PRO A 601 -17.22 -16.37 42.05
C PRO A 601 -15.92 -16.15 42.86
N TYR A 602 -15.77 -16.84 44.00
CA TYR A 602 -14.60 -16.80 44.87
C TYR A 602 -13.41 -17.60 44.32
N GLU A 603 -13.65 -18.76 43.70
CA GLU A 603 -12.63 -19.59 43.04
C GLU A 603 -12.11 -18.98 41.73
N ARG A 604 -12.86 -18.02 41.16
CA ARG A 604 -12.52 -17.28 39.94
C ARG A 604 -11.60 -16.08 40.19
N ALA A 605 -11.48 -15.62 41.43
CA ALA A 605 -10.81 -14.38 41.79
C ALA A 605 -9.40 -14.56 42.40
N ASP A 606 -8.81 -15.75 42.31
CA ASP A 606 -7.44 -16.02 42.81
C ASP A 606 -6.36 -15.34 41.94
N ARG A 607 -5.17 -15.12 42.50
CA ARG A 607 -4.01 -14.39 41.91
C ARG A 607 -3.51 -14.97 40.57
N GLY A 608 -4.03 -16.11 40.12
CA GLY A 608 -3.71 -16.74 38.84
C GLY A 608 -4.53 -16.26 37.65
N HIS A 609 -5.47 -15.32 37.83
CA HIS A 609 -6.42 -14.97 36.78
C HIS A 609 -5.77 -14.41 35.49
N THR A 610 -4.80 -13.50 35.62
CA THR A 610 -4.03 -12.97 34.48
C THR A 610 -3.23 -14.05 33.75
N ALA A 611 -2.68 -15.03 34.50
CA ALA A 611 -1.96 -16.15 33.91
C ALA A 611 -2.90 -17.08 33.11
N GLN A 612 -4.15 -17.25 33.55
CA GLN A 612 -5.16 -18.02 32.83
C GLN A 612 -5.66 -17.31 31.55
N ILE A 613 -5.80 -15.98 31.57
CA ILE A 613 -6.06 -15.22 30.33
C ILE A 613 -4.89 -15.40 29.36
N GLY A 614 -3.65 -15.27 29.87
CA GLY A 614 -2.43 -15.47 29.08
C GLY A 614 -2.36 -16.87 28.46
N ASP A 615 -2.66 -17.91 29.24
CA ASP A 615 -2.74 -19.30 28.77
C ASP A 615 -3.83 -19.49 27.69
N ALA A 616 -5.04 -18.97 27.93
CA ALA A 616 -6.14 -19.08 26.96
C ALA A 616 -5.82 -18.38 25.62
N LEU A 617 -5.29 -17.16 25.66
CA LEU A 617 -4.89 -16.46 24.43
C LEU A 617 -3.61 -17.07 23.82
N GLY A 618 -2.69 -17.58 24.63
CA GLY A 618 -1.50 -18.31 24.17
C GLY A 618 -1.86 -19.56 23.35
N ARG A 619 -2.94 -20.26 23.69
CA ARG A 619 -3.44 -21.39 22.91
C ARG A 619 -3.98 -20.99 21.53
N LEU A 620 -4.62 -19.82 21.43
CA LEU A 620 -5.00 -19.24 20.14
C LEU A 620 -3.76 -18.88 19.32
N ARG A 621 -2.72 -18.32 19.96
CA ARG A 621 -1.44 -18.05 19.31
C ARG A 621 -0.80 -19.32 18.76
N ASP A 622 -0.67 -20.37 19.58
CA ASP A 622 -0.16 -21.67 19.17
C ASP A 622 -0.91 -22.22 17.96
N PHE A 623 -2.25 -22.11 17.98
CA PHE A 623 -3.10 -22.50 16.85
C PHE A 623 -2.76 -21.70 15.59
N TYR A 624 -2.58 -20.37 15.73
CA TYR A 624 -2.20 -19.53 14.61
C TYR A 624 -0.83 -19.89 14.07
N GLN A 625 0.14 -20.20 14.92
CA GLN A 625 1.52 -20.52 14.52
C GLN A 625 1.60 -21.84 13.74
N ASP A 626 0.93 -22.87 14.24
CA ASP A 626 1.03 -24.23 13.69
C ASP A 626 0.19 -24.46 12.43
N ALA A 627 -0.87 -23.67 12.22
CA ALA A 627 -1.67 -23.73 10.99
C ALA A 627 -0.89 -23.17 9.80
N ASP A 628 -1.05 -23.75 8.61
CA ASP A 628 -0.60 -23.15 7.34
C ASP A 628 -1.70 -22.27 6.70
N GLY A 629 -2.96 -22.50 7.08
CA GLY A 629 -4.12 -21.75 6.60
C GLY A 629 -5.35 -21.99 7.46
N PHE A 630 -6.39 -21.21 7.22
CA PHE A 630 -7.63 -21.22 8.00
C PHE A 630 -8.85 -21.34 7.11
N LEU A 631 -9.83 -22.13 7.55
CA LEU A 631 -11.14 -22.24 6.92
C LEU A 631 -12.26 -21.89 7.90
N LEU A 632 -13.05 -20.89 7.52
CA LEU A 632 -14.30 -20.55 8.18
C LEU A 632 -15.40 -21.50 7.65
N THR A 633 -15.87 -22.38 8.53
CA THR A 633 -16.78 -23.49 8.22
C THR A 633 -18.05 -23.42 9.07
N ASP A 634 -19.09 -24.20 8.72
CA ASP A 634 -20.31 -24.26 9.52
C ASP A 634 -20.06 -24.88 10.90
N ASP A 635 -20.82 -24.41 11.89
CA ASP A 635 -20.73 -24.94 13.24
C ASP A 635 -21.17 -26.40 13.28
N HIS A 636 -20.35 -27.25 13.92
CA HIS A 636 -20.76 -28.63 14.16
C HIS A 636 -21.91 -28.64 15.17
N HIS A 637 -22.85 -29.57 15.05
CA HIS A 637 -24.01 -29.63 15.95
C HIS A 637 -23.62 -29.74 17.43
N SER A 638 -22.46 -30.34 17.74
CA SER A 638 -21.92 -30.43 19.10
C SER A 638 -21.42 -29.11 19.69
N LEU A 639 -21.20 -28.08 18.86
CA LEU A 639 -20.88 -26.73 19.35
C LEU A 639 -22.13 -26.01 19.88
N LYS A 640 -23.34 -26.51 19.60
CA LYS A 640 -24.58 -25.92 20.12
C LYS A 640 -24.56 -25.95 21.65
N GLY A 641 -24.69 -24.77 22.25
CA GLY A 641 -24.74 -24.61 23.71
C GLY A 641 -23.37 -24.39 24.39
N VAL A 642 -22.26 -24.39 23.64
CA VAL A 642 -20.95 -23.98 24.18
C VAL A 642 -21.02 -22.51 24.63
N ALA A 643 -20.75 -22.27 25.91
CA ALA A 643 -20.78 -20.93 26.48
C ALA A 643 -19.71 -20.04 25.82
N GLY A 644 -20.12 -18.84 25.43
CA GLY A 644 -19.22 -17.87 24.79
C GLY A 644 -18.85 -18.19 23.33
N LEU A 645 -19.42 -19.22 22.69
CA LEU A 645 -19.05 -19.61 21.32
C LEU A 645 -19.09 -18.44 20.32
N LYS A 646 -20.11 -17.58 20.40
CA LYS A 646 -20.21 -16.41 19.51
C LYS A 646 -19.05 -15.43 19.70
N TRP A 647 -18.60 -15.22 20.94
CA TRP A 647 -17.46 -14.35 21.24
C TRP A 647 -16.14 -14.99 20.83
N LEU A 648 -16.01 -16.32 20.96
CA LEU A 648 -14.87 -17.05 20.40
C LEU A 648 -14.82 -16.92 18.87
N LYS A 649 -15.97 -17.01 18.20
CA LYS A 649 -16.06 -16.81 16.75
C LYS A 649 -15.71 -15.38 16.36
N THR A 650 -16.26 -14.38 17.05
CA THR A 650 -15.91 -12.98 16.80
C THR A 650 -14.43 -12.72 17.06
N LEU A 651 -13.87 -13.24 18.15
CA LEU A 651 -12.44 -13.15 18.45
C LEU A 651 -11.58 -13.81 17.37
N LEU A 652 -11.89 -15.04 16.98
CA LEU A 652 -11.15 -15.78 15.94
C LEU A 652 -11.22 -15.04 14.60
N TYR A 653 -12.42 -14.64 14.19
CA TYR A 653 -12.64 -13.93 12.93
C TYR A 653 -11.85 -12.63 12.87
N TYR A 654 -11.98 -11.78 13.89
CA TYR A 654 -11.27 -10.51 13.93
C TYR A 654 -9.77 -10.67 14.19
N SER A 655 -9.31 -11.71 14.88
CA SER A 655 -7.87 -11.98 15.02
C SER A 655 -7.23 -12.36 13.69
N LEU A 656 -7.91 -13.17 12.86
CA LEU A 656 -7.42 -13.52 11.54
C LEU A 656 -7.40 -12.31 10.59
N LEU A 657 -8.44 -11.47 10.65
CA LEU A 657 -8.50 -10.23 9.88
C LEU A 657 -7.46 -9.22 10.32
N VAL A 658 -7.38 -8.93 11.62
CA VAL A 658 -6.45 -7.97 12.20
C VAL A 658 -5.02 -8.45 11.99
N GLY A 659 -4.73 -9.74 12.16
CA GLY A 659 -3.42 -10.33 11.86
C GLY A 659 -3.00 -10.10 10.41
N LYS A 660 -3.93 -10.21 9.45
CA LYS A 660 -3.67 -9.80 8.06
C LYS A 660 -3.50 -8.30 7.90
N GLN A 661 -4.18 -7.47 8.68
CA GLN A 661 -4.05 -6.02 8.62
C GLN A 661 -2.70 -5.56 9.18
N VAL A 662 -2.31 -6.03 10.37
CA VAL A 662 -1.10 -5.61 11.10
C VAL A 662 0.18 -6.36 10.69
N ASP A 663 0.08 -7.21 9.67
CA ASP A 663 1.19 -8.04 9.18
C ASP A 663 1.74 -8.99 10.25
N ASP A 664 0.87 -9.54 11.10
CA ASP A 664 1.24 -10.59 12.05
C ASP A 664 1.78 -11.80 11.28
N ARG A 665 3.06 -12.13 11.53
CA ARG A 665 3.77 -13.19 10.81
C ARG A 665 3.12 -14.56 11.00
N ALA A 666 2.39 -14.80 12.09
CA ALA A 666 1.68 -16.06 12.28
C ALA A 666 0.42 -16.17 11.44
N ILE A 667 -0.07 -15.10 10.79
CA ILE A 667 -1.36 -15.07 10.09
C ILE A 667 -1.25 -14.53 8.67
N LYS A 668 -0.40 -13.53 8.44
CA LYS A 668 -0.40 -12.67 7.25
C LYS A 668 -0.41 -13.45 5.93
N THR A 669 0.57 -14.31 5.74
CA THR A 669 0.81 -15.07 4.50
C THR A 669 -0.05 -16.33 4.39
N LYS A 670 -0.80 -16.66 5.45
CA LYS A 670 -1.59 -17.89 5.54
C LYS A 670 -2.90 -17.75 4.79
N TYR A 671 -3.37 -18.86 4.23
CA TYR A 671 -4.66 -18.91 3.56
C TYR A 671 -5.79 -18.56 4.54
N LEU A 672 -6.80 -17.81 4.10
CA LEU A 672 -8.01 -17.55 4.89
C LEU A 672 -9.21 -17.62 3.96
N GLY A 673 -9.93 -18.74 4.00
CA GLY A 673 -11.07 -18.99 3.12
C GLY A 673 -12.39 -19.10 3.87
N VAL A 674 -13.47 -18.68 3.20
CA VAL A 674 -14.86 -18.97 3.60
C VAL A 674 -15.49 -19.88 2.54
N LEU A 675 -16.09 -20.99 2.97
CA LEU A 675 -16.82 -21.89 2.07
C LEU A 675 -18.21 -21.36 1.74
N ASP A 676 -18.63 -21.47 0.48
CA ASP A 676 -19.99 -21.07 0.06
C ASP A 676 -21.10 -21.80 0.84
N GLY A 677 -22.19 -21.08 1.10
CA GLY A 677 -23.35 -21.56 1.85
C GLY A 677 -23.21 -21.56 3.37
N THR A 678 -22.01 -21.26 3.90
CA THR A 678 -21.76 -21.20 5.34
C THR A 678 -22.52 -20.04 5.96
N ARG A 679 -23.54 -20.31 6.78
CA ARG A 679 -24.34 -19.27 7.47
C ARG A 679 -23.84 -18.97 8.87
N SER A 680 -22.90 -19.75 9.38
CA SER A 680 -22.38 -19.61 10.73
C SER A 680 -21.66 -18.29 11.00
N TRP A 681 -21.16 -17.57 9.99
CA TRP A 681 -20.32 -16.36 10.19
C TRP A 681 -21.04 -15.04 9.88
N THR A 682 -22.35 -15.07 9.59
CA THR A 682 -23.11 -13.90 9.12
C THR A 682 -23.11 -12.74 10.12
N GLU A 683 -23.08 -13.02 11.43
CA GLU A 683 -23.03 -11.98 12.45
C GLU A 683 -21.67 -11.26 12.43
N GLN A 684 -20.56 -11.99 12.29
CA GLN A 684 -19.23 -11.42 12.18
C GLN A 684 -19.05 -10.63 10.88
N GLU A 685 -19.56 -11.15 9.76
CA GLU A 685 -19.61 -10.43 8.48
C GLU A 685 -20.44 -9.15 8.60
N ALA A 686 -21.59 -9.19 9.28
CA ALA A 686 -22.44 -8.02 9.49
C ALA A 686 -21.75 -6.93 10.33
N ILE A 687 -20.97 -7.29 11.35
CA ILE A 687 -20.15 -6.29 12.08
C ILE A 687 -19.11 -5.69 11.14
N PHE A 688 -18.40 -6.53 10.35
CA PHE A 688 -17.37 -6.06 9.43
C PHE A 688 -17.95 -5.09 8.41
N ASP A 689 -19.04 -5.49 7.74
CA ASP A 689 -19.71 -4.71 6.72
C ASP A 689 -20.31 -3.42 7.29
N HIS A 690 -20.79 -3.43 8.54
CA HIS A 690 -21.27 -2.23 9.22
C HIS A 690 -20.13 -1.24 9.52
N LEU A 691 -19.00 -1.75 10.04
CA LEU A 691 -17.81 -0.93 10.30
C LEU A 691 -17.17 -0.38 9.02
N ALA A 692 -17.22 -1.14 7.91
CA ALA A 692 -16.73 -0.72 6.59
C ALA A 692 -17.44 0.54 6.03
N ARG A 693 -18.57 0.93 6.63
CA ARG A 693 -19.29 2.17 6.29
C ARG A 693 -18.71 3.41 6.99
N THR A 694 -17.76 3.23 7.91
CA THR A 694 -17.12 4.29 8.72
C THR A 694 -15.62 4.33 8.44
N PRO A 695 -14.92 5.46 8.63
CA PRO A 695 -13.46 5.57 8.42
C PRO A 695 -12.61 4.67 9.34
N LEU A 696 -13.23 3.89 10.22
CA LEU A 696 -12.57 2.98 11.15
C LEU A 696 -12.05 1.69 10.51
N LEU A 697 -12.46 1.36 9.28
CA LEU A 697 -12.04 0.15 8.57
C LEU A 697 -11.61 0.48 7.14
N GLY A 698 -10.30 0.43 6.88
CA GLY A 698 -9.71 0.87 5.59
C GLY A 698 -9.62 -0.21 4.50
N ASN A 699 -9.89 -1.48 4.80
CA ASN A 699 -9.66 -2.63 3.92
C ASN A 699 -10.99 -3.20 3.40
N ARG A 700 -11.04 -3.66 2.15
CA ARG A 700 -12.22 -4.42 1.69
C ARG A 700 -12.18 -5.82 2.29
N HIS A 701 -13.36 -6.40 2.48
CA HIS A 701 -13.48 -7.77 2.97
C HIS A 701 -12.79 -8.78 2.02
N ALA A 702 -12.92 -8.56 0.70
CA ALA A 702 -12.31 -9.39 -0.33
C ALA A 702 -10.77 -9.34 -0.32
N ASP A 703 -10.18 -8.26 0.20
CA ASP A 703 -8.71 -8.12 0.30
C ASP A 703 -8.15 -8.97 1.46
N LEU A 704 -9.02 -9.39 2.39
CA LEU A 704 -8.62 -10.08 3.61
C LEU A 704 -9.06 -11.55 3.65
N ILE A 705 -10.13 -11.92 2.94
CA ILE A 705 -10.71 -13.27 2.94
C ILE A 705 -10.99 -13.75 1.51
N ASP A 706 -10.49 -14.93 1.17
CA ASP A 706 -10.82 -15.65 -0.06
C ASP A 706 -12.23 -16.24 0.04
N LYS A 707 -13.24 -15.52 -0.45
CA LYS A 707 -14.62 -16.04 -0.53
C LYS A 707 -14.74 -17.04 -1.68
N CYS A 708 -14.86 -18.32 -1.34
CA CYS A 708 -14.93 -19.40 -2.31
C CYS A 708 -16.37 -19.76 -2.64
N THR A 709 -16.97 -19.04 -3.60
CA THR A 709 -18.38 -19.18 -4.03
C THR A 709 -18.68 -20.46 -4.82
N THR A 710 -17.67 -21.21 -5.29
CA THR A 710 -17.87 -22.49 -5.98
C THR A 710 -16.79 -23.49 -5.60
N LYS A 711 -17.05 -24.79 -5.84
CA LYS A 711 -16.03 -25.84 -5.67
C LYS A 711 -14.81 -25.66 -6.60
N SER A 712 -14.98 -25.05 -7.77
CA SER A 712 -13.86 -24.74 -8.68
C SER A 712 -13.00 -23.64 -8.09
N ASN A 713 -13.64 -22.52 -7.70
CA ASN A 713 -12.98 -21.37 -7.08
C ASN A 713 -12.23 -21.76 -5.81
N PHE A 714 -12.82 -22.65 -4.99
CA PHE A 714 -12.18 -23.20 -3.81
C PHE A 714 -10.88 -23.95 -4.15
N ARG A 715 -10.92 -24.83 -5.17
CA ARG A 715 -9.73 -25.59 -5.60
C ARG A 715 -8.67 -24.68 -6.19
N GLU A 716 -9.05 -23.76 -7.07
CA GLU A 716 -8.12 -22.81 -7.69
C GLU A 716 -7.44 -21.94 -6.64
N SER A 717 -8.16 -21.48 -5.61
CA SER A 717 -7.58 -20.70 -4.51
C SER A 717 -6.55 -21.51 -3.72
N LEU A 718 -6.81 -22.80 -3.45
CA LEU A 718 -5.87 -23.69 -2.76
C LEU A 718 -4.65 -24.08 -3.61
N VAL A 719 -4.83 -24.34 -4.92
CA VAL A 719 -3.70 -24.55 -5.84
C VAL A 719 -2.83 -23.31 -5.90
N GLY A 720 -3.47 -22.14 -6.00
CA GLY A 720 -2.80 -20.86 -5.92
C GLY A 720 -2.02 -20.73 -4.62
N PHE A 721 -2.65 -20.98 -3.47
CA PHE A 721 -2.00 -20.93 -2.17
C PHE A 721 -0.80 -21.87 -2.07
N ARG A 722 -0.96 -23.17 -2.36
CA ARG A 722 0.13 -24.17 -2.33
C ARG A 722 1.36 -23.69 -3.07
N SER A 723 1.13 -23.16 -4.26
CA SER A 723 2.23 -22.79 -5.15
C SER A 723 2.90 -21.46 -4.75
N ASN A 724 2.19 -20.61 -3.99
CA ASN A 724 2.66 -19.31 -3.52
C ASN A 724 3.18 -19.31 -2.07
N TYR A 725 2.84 -20.32 -1.27
CA TYR A 725 2.99 -20.27 0.18
C TYR A 725 4.39 -20.66 0.62
N VAL A 726 5.07 -19.72 1.26
CA VAL A 726 6.28 -19.97 2.04
C VAL A 726 5.88 -19.85 3.50
N ARG A 727 6.10 -20.91 4.28
CA ARG A 727 5.83 -20.87 5.72
C ARG A 727 6.73 -19.78 6.33
N PRO A 728 6.15 -18.74 6.94
CA PRO A 728 6.92 -17.64 7.48
C PRO A 728 7.74 -18.11 8.69
N GLU A 729 8.98 -17.63 8.81
CA GLU A 729 9.74 -17.79 10.04
C GLU A 729 9.17 -16.85 11.12
N ILE A 730 8.65 -17.45 12.19
CA ILE A 730 8.14 -16.72 13.34
C ILE A 730 9.32 -16.47 14.27
N LEU A 731 9.82 -15.24 14.29
CA LEU A 731 10.93 -14.85 15.15
C LEU A 731 10.44 -14.70 16.60
N ASP A 732 11.22 -15.23 17.55
CA ASP A 732 11.02 -15.00 18.98
C ASP A 732 11.37 -13.55 19.32
N LYS A 733 10.35 -12.69 19.32
CA LYS A 733 10.50 -11.29 19.74
C LYS A 733 10.40 -11.21 21.27
N ARG A 734 11.26 -10.41 21.90
CA ARG A 734 11.25 -10.19 23.36
C ARG A 734 10.46 -8.95 23.74
N THR A 735 9.96 -8.90 24.96
CA THR A 735 9.33 -7.70 25.52
C THR A 735 10.32 -6.54 25.56
N VAL A 736 9.89 -5.37 25.10
CA VAL A 736 10.67 -4.12 25.15
C VAL A 736 9.96 -3.14 26.07
N ASN A 737 10.70 -2.50 26.97
CA ASN A 737 10.17 -1.50 27.90
C ASN A 737 10.65 -0.11 27.53
N LYS A 738 9.83 0.91 27.83
CA LYS A 738 10.27 2.31 27.84
C LYS A 738 11.44 2.49 28.83
N PRO A 739 12.54 3.15 28.47
CA PRO A 739 13.71 3.30 29.35
C PRO A 739 13.43 3.99 30.69
N ASP A 740 12.52 4.96 30.70
CA ASP A 740 12.16 5.85 31.82
C ASP A 740 10.78 5.53 32.42
N GLN A 741 10.37 4.25 32.38
CA GLN A 741 9.05 3.83 32.85
C GLN A 741 8.82 4.11 34.35
N ILE A 742 7.65 4.64 34.66
CA ILE A 742 7.13 4.81 36.01
C ILE A 742 5.94 3.86 36.13
N MET A 743 5.87 3.03 37.17
CA MET A 743 4.71 2.15 37.38
C MET A 743 3.54 2.95 37.96
N ALA A 744 2.33 2.65 37.51
CA ALA A 744 1.12 3.13 38.18
C ALA A 744 1.14 2.69 39.65
N ASP A 745 0.70 3.56 40.55
CA ASP A 745 0.49 3.17 41.94
C ASP A 745 -0.63 2.11 42.00
N PRO A 746 -0.43 1.01 42.74
CA PRO A 746 -1.43 -0.06 42.86
C PRO A 746 -2.82 0.40 43.29
N ASP A 747 -2.96 1.52 43.99
CA ASP A 747 -4.25 2.03 44.50
C ASP A 747 -5.07 2.85 43.49
N LEU A 748 -4.50 3.19 42.32
CA LEU A 748 -5.21 3.95 41.29
C LEU A 748 -6.25 3.08 40.59
N TYR A 749 -7.43 3.66 40.36
CA TYR A 749 -8.48 3.02 39.56
C TYR A 749 -8.10 3.09 38.08
N ARG A 750 -7.81 1.94 37.48
CA ARG A 750 -7.33 1.80 36.09
C ARG A 750 -8.49 1.63 35.13
N VAL A 751 -8.43 2.37 34.02
CA VAL A 751 -9.42 2.34 32.94
C VAL A 751 -8.69 2.04 31.65
N THR A 752 -9.02 0.91 31.02
CA THR A 752 -8.50 0.57 29.70
C THR A 752 -9.43 1.10 28.62
N ILE A 753 -8.87 1.79 27.64
CA ILE A 753 -9.60 2.37 26.52
C ILE A 753 -9.20 1.65 25.22
N TYR A 754 -10.14 0.89 24.66
CA TYR A 754 -10.06 0.30 23.33
C TYR A 754 -10.58 1.31 22.30
N CYS A 755 -9.76 1.69 21.32
CA CYS A 755 -10.10 2.71 20.32
C CYS A 755 -9.27 2.57 19.03
N SER A 756 -9.61 3.36 18.01
CA SER A 756 -8.95 3.33 16.70
C SER A 756 -7.52 3.90 16.70
N ALA A 757 -6.64 3.26 15.92
CA ALA A 757 -5.27 3.71 15.66
C ALA A 757 -5.14 4.80 14.58
N THR A 758 -6.13 4.94 13.67
CA THR A 758 -5.90 5.61 12.38
C THR A 758 -6.90 6.71 12.04
N LEU A 759 -7.66 7.22 13.01
CA LEU A 759 -8.56 8.36 12.79
C LEU A 759 -7.76 9.67 12.81
N GLY A 760 -8.06 10.63 11.92
CA GLY A 760 -7.37 11.93 11.95
C GLY A 760 -7.63 12.71 13.25
N GLU A 761 -6.61 13.42 13.75
CA GLU A 761 -6.68 14.19 15.00
C GLU A 761 -7.80 15.23 15.04
N GLN A 762 -8.17 15.77 13.87
CA GLN A 762 -9.19 16.80 13.75
C GLN A 762 -10.63 16.29 13.78
N THR A 763 -10.83 14.97 13.81
CA THR A 763 -12.15 14.36 13.85
C THR A 763 -12.86 14.62 15.19
N ALA A 764 -14.19 14.68 15.17
CA ALA A 764 -14.99 14.83 16.39
C ALA A 764 -14.70 13.71 17.40
N ALA A 765 -14.48 12.48 16.91
CA ALA A 765 -14.11 11.32 17.72
C ALA A 765 -12.78 11.51 18.47
N CYS A 766 -11.75 12.03 17.80
CA CYS A 766 -10.47 12.36 18.47
C CYS A 766 -10.65 13.45 19.54
N LYS A 767 -11.41 14.50 19.24
CA LYS A 767 -11.67 15.59 20.20
C LYS A 767 -12.43 15.09 21.44
N GLU A 768 -13.42 14.22 21.25
CA GLU A 768 -14.15 13.60 22.35
C GLU A 768 -13.26 12.66 23.17
N ALA A 769 -12.42 11.84 22.53
CA ALA A 769 -11.47 10.97 23.22
C ALA A 769 -10.44 11.76 24.07
N ARG A 770 -9.93 12.87 23.52
CA ARG A 770 -9.03 13.79 24.24
C ARG A 770 -9.72 14.42 25.44
N ARG A 771 -10.95 14.91 25.27
CA ARG A 771 -11.76 15.47 26.38
C ARG A 771 -12.07 14.42 27.44
N PHE A 772 -12.45 13.22 27.04
CA PHE A 772 -12.75 12.13 27.97
C PHE A 772 -11.53 11.75 28.82
N SER A 773 -10.35 11.64 28.19
CA SER A 773 -9.11 11.38 28.92
C SER A 773 -8.70 12.52 29.85
N PHE A 774 -8.89 13.77 29.44
CA PHE A 774 -8.73 14.93 30.33
C PHE A 774 -9.59 14.80 31.58
N ASP A 775 -10.86 14.45 31.41
CA ASP A 775 -11.80 14.28 32.53
C ASP A 775 -11.45 13.07 33.40
N LEU A 776 -10.97 11.97 32.83
CA LEU A 776 -10.43 10.82 33.59
C LEU A 776 -9.24 11.23 34.46
N ALA A 777 -8.24 11.89 33.88
CA ALA A 777 -7.05 12.34 34.60
C ALA A 777 -7.42 13.35 35.70
N ARG A 778 -8.32 14.29 35.40
CA ARG A 778 -8.87 15.26 36.36
C ARG A 778 -9.52 14.59 37.56
N ASN A 779 -10.23 13.49 37.35
CA ASN A 779 -10.91 12.75 38.40
C ASN A 779 -10.01 11.72 39.11
N GLY A 780 -8.73 11.66 38.77
CA GLY A 780 -7.74 10.78 39.41
C GLY A 780 -7.82 9.32 38.97
N PHE A 781 -8.15 9.07 37.71
CA PHE A 781 -8.08 7.73 37.10
C PHE A 781 -6.71 7.50 36.45
N ALA A 782 -6.28 6.23 36.44
CA ALA A 782 -5.17 5.77 35.60
C ALA A 782 -5.71 5.27 34.27
N ILE A 783 -5.05 5.63 33.17
CA ILE A 783 -5.49 5.34 31.80
C ILE A 783 -4.54 4.33 31.20
N ILE A 784 -5.10 3.27 30.60
CA ILE A 784 -4.38 2.28 29.83
C ILE A 784 -4.89 2.33 28.39
N ASN A 785 -4.00 2.46 27.41
CA ASN A 785 -4.35 2.44 25.99
C ASN A 785 -3.42 1.56 25.15
N GLY A 786 -3.74 1.43 23.86
CA GLY A 786 -3.00 0.62 22.92
C GLY A 786 -1.71 1.25 22.38
N GLY A 787 -1.39 2.49 22.75
CA GLY A 787 -0.09 3.10 22.49
C GLY A 787 0.26 3.47 21.04
N GLY A 788 -0.69 3.64 20.11
CA GLY A 788 -0.38 4.12 18.74
C GLY A 788 0.14 5.56 18.67
N ARG A 789 0.86 5.91 17.57
CA ARG A 789 1.40 7.25 17.30
C ARG A 789 0.43 8.20 16.60
N GLU A 790 -0.76 7.72 16.23
CA GLU A 790 -1.80 8.53 15.62
C GLU A 790 -3.19 8.25 16.21
N GLY A 791 -4.14 9.11 15.85
CA GLY A 791 -5.57 8.95 16.12
C GLY A 791 -5.99 8.92 17.58
N LEU A 792 -6.97 8.08 17.90
CA LEU A 792 -7.61 8.13 19.22
C LEU A 792 -6.66 7.67 20.33
N MET A 793 -5.69 6.81 20.01
CA MET A 793 -4.69 6.37 20.99
C MET A 793 -3.76 7.52 21.42
N VAL A 794 -3.38 8.41 20.50
CA VAL A 794 -2.69 9.66 20.85
C VAL A 794 -3.62 10.61 21.57
N ALA A 795 -4.84 10.82 21.06
CA ALA A 795 -5.80 11.72 21.68
C ALA A 795 -6.08 11.37 23.15
N THR A 796 -6.20 10.08 23.47
CA THR A 796 -6.36 9.60 24.85
C THR A 796 -5.11 9.81 25.70
N SER A 797 -3.90 9.82 25.13
CA SER A 797 -2.68 10.17 25.88
C SER A 797 -2.61 11.69 26.12
N GLU A 798 -2.81 12.47 25.06
CA GLU A 798 -2.77 13.94 25.07
C GLU A 798 -3.80 14.56 26.01
N GLY A 799 -4.99 13.98 26.13
CA GLY A 799 -6.02 14.47 27.06
C GLY A 799 -5.53 14.49 28.52
N ALA A 800 -4.83 13.45 28.95
CA ALA A 800 -4.27 13.38 30.29
C ALA A 800 -3.14 14.39 30.48
N HIS A 801 -2.27 14.54 29.48
CA HIS A 801 -1.17 15.50 29.52
C HIS A 801 -1.66 16.95 29.47
N ASP A 802 -2.73 17.25 28.72
CA ASP A 802 -3.42 18.53 28.75
C ASP A 802 -3.92 18.87 30.14
N PHE A 803 -4.50 17.91 30.85
CA PHE A 803 -4.92 18.13 32.23
C PHE A 803 -3.74 18.48 33.13
N ARG A 804 -2.60 17.78 32.98
CA ARG A 804 -1.38 18.07 33.75
C ARG A 804 -0.90 19.50 33.51
N ARG A 805 -0.80 19.91 32.24
CA ARG A 805 -0.42 21.27 31.83
C ARG A 805 -1.41 22.31 32.36
N TRP A 806 -2.70 22.06 32.21
CA TRP A 806 -3.76 22.93 32.72
C TRP A 806 -3.69 23.09 34.24
N TRP A 807 -3.49 21.99 34.99
CA TRP A 807 -3.40 22.02 36.44
C TRP A 807 -2.18 22.82 36.92
N GLN A 808 -1.01 22.58 36.34
CA GLN A 808 0.21 23.32 36.67
C GLN A 808 0.04 24.82 36.46
N HIS A 809 -0.66 25.22 35.40
CA HIS A 809 -0.91 26.62 35.10
C HIS A 809 -1.94 27.27 36.05
N ASN A 810 -3.06 26.60 36.30
CA ASN A 810 -4.19 27.17 37.06
C ASN A 810 -4.07 26.97 38.58
N HIS A 811 -3.28 25.99 39.01
CA HIS A 811 -3.11 25.60 40.41
C HIS A 811 -1.62 25.34 40.76
N PRO A 812 -0.70 26.30 40.54
CA PRO A 812 0.76 26.09 40.62
C PRO A 812 1.28 25.70 42.01
N HIS A 813 0.45 25.85 43.06
CA HIS A 813 0.81 25.53 44.44
C HIS A 813 -0.06 24.42 45.05
N ALA A 814 -0.97 23.82 44.29
CA ALA A 814 -1.81 22.73 44.77
C ALA A 814 -1.30 21.39 44.26
N PRO A 815 -1.29 20.33 45.10
CA PRO A 815 -0.95 19.00 44.64
C PRO A 815 -1.94 18.54 43.57
N MET A 816 -1.41 18.06 42.44
CA MET A 816 -2.22 17.56 41.34
C MET A 816 -2.94 16.26 41.71
N PRO A 817 -4.20 16.05 41.29
CA PRO A 817 -4.85 14.75 41.37
C PRO A 817 -3.95 13.66 40.76
N ARG A 818 -3.73 12.59 41.52
CA ARG A 818 -2.90 11.46 41.10
C ARG A 818 -3.53 10.81 39.87
N ASN A 819 -2.78 10.75 38.78
CA ASN A 819 -3.18 10.14 37.51
C ASN A 819 -1.98 9.46 36.86
N HIS A 820 -2.23 8.59 35.90
CA HIS A 820 -1.19 7.79 35.25
C HIS A 820 -1.60 7.44 33.82
N VAL A 821 -0.65 7.37 32.89
CA VAL A 821 -0.88 6.95 31.49
C VAL A 821 0.05 5.79 31.14
N THR A 822 -0.56 4.67 30.76
CA THR A 822 0.11 3.43 30.34
C THR A 822 -0.23 3.09 28.89
N SER A 823 0.77 2.72 28.10
CA SER A 823 0.60 2.28 26.72
C SER A 823 1.13 0.87 26.49
N TYR A 824 0.31 0.00 25.91
CA TYR A 824 0.69 -1.37 25.55
C TYR A 824 0.57 -1.59 24.04
N GLN A 825 1.69 -1.93 23.41
CA GLN A 825 1.77 -2.39 22.03
C GLN A 825 2.31 -3.81 21.96
N CYS A 826 2.23 -4.44 20.79
CA CYS A 826 3.06 -5.59 20.44
C CYS A 826 3.95 -5.21 19.25
N HIS A 827 4.96 -6.03 18.95
CA HIS A 827 5.89 -5.71 17.87
C HIS A 827 5.19 -5.51 16.52
N ASP A 828 4.20 -6.34 16.18
CA ASP A 828 3.54 -6.25 14.87
C ASP A 828 2.69 -4.97 14.75
N THR A 829 2.01 -4.56 15.84
CA THR A 829 1.32 -3.26 15.88
C THR A 829 2.30 -2.09 15.92
N TYR A 830 3.40 -2.19 16.67
CA TYR A 830 4.42 -1.16 16.81
C TYR A 830 5.09 -0.86 15.47
N GLU A 831 5.50 -1.92 14.76
CA GLU A 831 6.06 -1.82 13.42
C GLU A 831 5.08 -1.14 12.46
N ARG A 832 3.76 -1.23 12.65
CA ARG A 832 2.76 -0.61 11.74
C ARG A 832 2.34 0.79 12.12
N GLU A 833 2.15 1.02 13.40
CA GLU A 833 1.54 2.24 13.94
C GLU A 833 2.59 3.25 14.41
N GLY A 834 3.89 2.92 14.32
CA GLY A 834 4.96 3.91 14.36
C GLY A 834 5.41 4.37 15.75
N GLY A 835 5.07 3.63 16.81
CA GLY A 835 5.52 3.90 18.18
C GLY A 835 4.41 4.40 19.12
N TRP A 836 4.81 4.86 20.32
CA TRP A 836 3.96 5.37 21.39
C TRP A 836 4.16 6.87 21.64
N HIS A 837 3.25 7.46 22.42
CA HIS A 837 3.42 8.83 22.90
C HIS A 837 4.56 8.91 23.94
N GLU A 838 5.58 9.73 23.67
CA GLU A 838 6.83 9.77 24.45
C GLU A 838 6.63 10.18 25.91
N ASP A 839 5.71 11.10 26.16
CA ASP A 839 5.41 11.59 27.52
C ASP A 839 4.61 10.60 28.38
N ASN A 840 4.23 9.43 27.86
CA ASN A 840 3.49 8.46 28.67
C ASN A 840 4.38 7.90 29.78
N ASP A 841 3.80 7.79 30.98
CA ASP A 841 4.54 7.41 32.18
C ASP A 841 5.07 5.97 32.07
N PHE A 842 4.29 5.08 31.45
CA PHE A 842 4.65 3.70 31.21
C PHE A 842 4.36 3.30 29.76
N ALA A 843 5.31 2.64 29.10
CA ALA A 843 5.04 1.99 27.83
C ALA A 843 5.80 0.66 27.67
N ARG A 844 5.16 -0.32 27.02
CA ARG A 844 5.72 -1.65 26.79
C ARG A 844 5.27 -2.25 25.47
N ILE A 845 6.21 -2.88 24.77
CA ILE A 845 6.00 -3.68 23.56
C ILE A 845 6.05 -5.15 23.95
N PHE A 846 4.95 -5.87 23.76
CA PHE A 846 4.87 -7.31 23.97
C PHE A 846 5.31 -8.10 22.72
N PRO A 847 5.82 -9.32 22.89
CA PRO A 847 6.09 -10.27 21.81
C PRO A 847 4.93 -10.44 20.84
N THR A 848 3.71 -10.58 21.36
CA THR A 848 2.52 -10.98 20.60
C THR A 848 1.31 -10.11 20.90
N ILE A 849 0.33 -10.11 19.99
CA ILE A 849 -0.94 -9.38 20.18
C ILE A 849 -1.78 -10.01 21.31
N GLU A 850 -1.67 -11.33 21.49
CA GLU A 850 -2.32 -12.08 22.55
C GLU A 850 -1.83 -11.67 23.94
N GLU A 851 -0.51 -11.56 24.12
CA GLU A 851 0.08 -11.06 25.37
C GLU A 851 -0.32 -9.60 25.63
N ARG A 852 -0.33 -8.75 24.60
CA ARG A 852 -0.82 -7.38 24.70
C ARG A 852 -2.28 -7.34 25.18
N MET A 853 -3.18 -8.12 24.58
CA MET A 853 -4.59 -8.19 24.98
C MET A 853 -4.76 -8.68 26.42
N ALA A 854 -3.98 -9.69 26.86
CA ALA A 854 -4.00 -10.16 28.24
C ALA A 854 -3.65 -9.05 29.24
N ASN A 855 -2.69 -8.19 28.91
CA ASN A 855 -2.27 -7.08 29.76
C ASN A 855 -3.24 -5.90 29.72
N LEU A 856 -3.86 -5.60 28.57
CA LEU A 856 -4.95 -4.62 28.48
C LEU A 856 -6.14 -5.00 29.37
N MET A 857 -6.41 -6.30 29.55
CA MET A 857 -7.43 -6.78 30.48
C MET A 857 -7.01 -6.74 31.96
N ASN A 858 -5.81 -6.25 32.31
CA ASN A 858 -5.41 -6.04 33.70
C ASN A 858 -5.80 -4.64 34.18
N THR A 859 -7.09 -4.43 34.40
CA THR A 859 -7.71 -3.12 34.66
C THR A 859 -8.93 -3.23 35.58
N ASP A 860 -9.42 -2.09 36.07
CA ASP A 860 -10.57 -1.99 36.98
C ASP A 860 -11.86 -1.57 36.25
N ALA A 861 -11.73 -1.00 35.05
CA ALA A 861 -12.81 -0.86 34.07
C ALA A 861 -12.27 -0.89 32.64
N GLU A 862 -13.18 -1.16 31.70
CA GLU A 862 -12.89 -1.22 30.27
C GLU A 862 -13.87 -0.34 29.50
N ILE A 863 -13.38 0.35 28.48
CA ILE A 863 -14.17 1.23 27.63
C ILE A 863 -13.87 0.96 26.17
N LEU A 864 -14.91 0.76 25.37
CA LEU A 864 -14.85 0.74 23.92
C LEU A 864 -15.35 2.09 23.38
N MET A 865 -14.42 2.86 22.82
CA MET A 865 -14.71 4.06 22.04
C MET A 865 -14.63 3.75 20.54
N ALA A 866 -14.90 4.72 19.67
CA ALA A 866 -14.87 4.53 18.21
C ALA A 866 -13.58 3.79 17.75
N GLY A 867 -13.78 2.62 17.15
CA GLY A 867 -12.72 1.64 16.92
C GLY A 867 -13.00 0.71 15.76
N GLY A 868 -11.95 0.27 15.08
CA GLY A 868 -12.00 -0.63 13.93
C GLY A 868 -11.94 -2.11 14.33
N GLY A 869 -11.45 -2.95 13.41
CA GLY A 869 -11.34 -4.40 13.63
C GLY A 869 -10.51 -4.79 14.85
N GLY A 870 -9.42 -4.06 15.15
CA GLY A 870 -8.61 -4.28 16.35
C GLY A 870 -9.39 -4.07 17.65
N SER A 871 -10.20 -3.01 17.74
CA SER A 871 -11.02 -2.76 18.93
C SER A 871 -12.13 -3.82 19.10
N ILE A 872 -12.66 -4.36 17.99
CA ILE A 872 -13.59 -5.50 18.04
C ILE A 872 -12.88 -6.77 18.50
N GLN A 873 -11.64 -7.02 18.08
CA GLN A 873 -10.83 -8.14 18.55
C GLN A 873 -10.63 -8.06 20.08
N GLU A 874 -10.19 -6.89 20.57
CA GLU A 874 -9.92 -6.63 21.99
C GLU A 874 -11.18 -6.81 22.85
N ILE A 875 -12.31 -6.21 22.45
CA ILE A 875 -13.55 -6.33 23.22
C ILE A 875 -14.13 -7.75 23.17
N SER A 876 -13.97 -8.47 22.06
CA SER A 876 -14.44 -9.85 21.93
C SER A 876 -13.64 -10.79 22.82
N ALA A 877 -12.33 -10.56 22.97
CA ALA A 877 -11.52 -11.27 23.96
C ALA A 877 -12.05 -11.02 25.37
N SER A 878 -12.26 -9.77 25.76
CA SER A 878 -12.79 -9.44 27.10
C SER A 878 -14.17 -10.08 27.36
N LEU A 879 -15.10 -10.00 26.42
CA LEU A 879 -16.42 -10.60 26.54
C LEU A 879 -16.36 -12.13 26.65
N LEU A 880 -15.48 -12.77 25.88
CA LEU A 880 -15.23 -14.21 25.97
C LEU A 880 -14.68 -14.61 27.33
N MET A 881 -13.67 -13.89 27.83
CA MET A 881 -13.08 -14.16 29.14
C MET A 881 -14.11 -13.93 30.26
N ARG A 882 -15.00 -12.93 30.16
CA ARG A 882 -16.10 -12.72 31.10
C ARG A 882 -17.12 -13.86 31.05
N GLU A 883 -17.46 -14.37 29.86
CA GLU A 883 -18.35 -15.53 29.69
C GLU A 883 -17.82 -16.80 30.35
N TRP A 884 -16.51 -17.01 30.25
CA TRP A 884 -15.82 -18.14 30.89
C TRP A 884 -15.53 -17.91 32.38
N GLY A 885 -15.89 -16.74 32.91
CA GLY A 885 -15.65 -16.38 34.31
C GLY A 885 -14.17 -16.20 34.63
N LEU A 886 -13.36 -16.02 33.58
CA LEU A 886 -11.99 -15.60 33.67
C LEU A 886 -12.02 -14.14 34.17
N VAL A 887 -12.42 -13.17 33.35
CA VAL A 887 -12.45 -11.76 33.80
C VAL A 887 -13.59 -11.53 34.82
N PRO A 888 -13.33 -10.94 36.00
CA PRO A 888 -14.38 -10.64 36.97
C PRO A 888 -15.32 -9.55 36.46
N THR A 889 -16.62 -9.71 36.70
CA THR A 889 -17.65 -8.75 36.27
C THR A 889 -18.14 -7.84 37.41
N VAL A 890 -17.99 -8.26 38.66
CA VAL A 890 -18.41 -7.49 39.84
C VAL A 890 -17.54 -6.24 39.97
N ASN A 891 -18.18 -5.07 40.06
CA ASN A 891 -17.52 -3.74 40.16
C ASN A 891 -16.48 -3.46 39.06
N ARG A 892 -16.53 -4.20 37.94
CA ARG A 892 -15.64 -4.04 36.79
C ARG A 892 -16.46 -3.88 35.50
N PRO A 893 -17.00 -2.67 35.25
CA PRO A 893 -17.85 -2.42 34.09
C PRO A 893 -17.05 -2.48 32.79
N LEU A 894 -17.75 -2.89 31.74
CA LEU A 894 -17.33 -2.70 30.35
C LEU A 894 -18.31 -1.70 29.72
N VAL A 895 -17.84 -0.53 29.33
CA VAL A 895 -18.67 0.53 28.76
C VAL A 895 -18.45 0.62 27.25
N ILE A 896 -19.53 0.58 26.47
CA ILE A 896 -19.51 0.80 25.03
C ILE A 896 -20.12 2.17 24.76
N VAL A 897 -19.29 3.11 24.30
CA VAL A 897 -19.75 4.42 23.85
C VAL A 897 -20.15 4.29 22.39
N ASN A 898 -21.45 4.21 22.12
CA ASN A 898 -21.97 3.99 20.76
C ASN A 898 -22.01 5.29 19.95
N GLN A 899 -20.83 5.87 19.76
CA GLN A 899 -20.64 7.15 19.09
C GLN A 899 -21.18 7.10 17.65
N VAL A 900 -21.70 8.23 17.19
CA VAL A 900 -22.14 8.42 15.81
C VAL A 900 -21.03 9.06 15.00
N ILE A 901 -20.52 8.35 13.99
CA ILE A 901 -19.58 8.88 13.01
C ILE A 901 -20.28 8.92 11.66
N ASP A 902 -20.32 10.09 11.02
CA ASP A 902 -20.98 10.30 9.72
C ASP A 902 -22.46 9.86 9.69
N GLY A 903 -23.18 10.05 10.80
CA GLY A 903 -24.57 9.63 10.94
C GLY A 903 -24.76 8.12 11.15
N ILE A 904 -23.66 7.36 11.32
CA ILE A 904 -23.66 5.92 11.56
C ILE A 904 -23.24 5.65 13.01
N PRO A 905 -24.12 5.06 13.83
CA PRO A 905 -23.72 4.57 15.16
C PRO A 905 -22.76 3.40 15.00
N VAL A 906 -21.54 3.55 15.51
CA VAL A 906 -20.40 2.68 15.18
C VAL A 906 -20.65 1.22 15.57
N PHE A 907 -21.22 0.97 16.74
CA PHE A 907 -21.29 -0.37 17.32
C PHE A 907 -22.66 -1.03 17.24
N ASN A 908 -23.60 -0.50 16.46
CA ASN A 908 -24.95 -1.06 16.36
C ASN A 908 -24.97 -2.56 16.02
N ALA A 909 -24.16 -3.00 15.05
CA ALA A 909 -24.09 -4.41 14.67
C ALA A 909 -23.54 -5.30 15.81
N LEU A 910 -22.51 -4.83 16.53
CA LEU A 910 -21.97 -5.52 17.71
C LEU A 910 -22.99 -5.58 18.85
N ILE A 911 -23.67 -4.47 19.12
CA ILE A 911 -24.70 -4.36 20.17
C ILE A 911 -25.89 -5.26 19.86
N ALA A 912 -26.28 -5.40 18.60
CA ALA A 912 -27.36 -6.29 18.18
C ALA A 912 -27.08 -7.77 18.47
N MET A 913 -25.81 -8.18 18.55
CA MET A 913 -25.43 -9.54 18.98
C MET A 913 -25.59 -9.77 20.49
N MET A 914 -25.82 -8.71 21.28
CA MET A 914 -25.89 -8.77 22.74
C MET A 914 -27.33 -8.66 23.25
N GLY A 915 -27.79 -9.71 23.92
CA GLY A 915 -29.07 -9.69 24.62
C GLY A 915 -29.01 -8.81 25.88
N THR A 916 -30.14 -8.27 26.33
CA THR A 916 -30.21 -7.47 27.57
C THR A 916 -29.76 -8.26 28.80
N ASP A 917 -30.11 -9.54 28.90
CA ASP A 917 -29.72 -10.39 30.04
C ASP A 917 -28.21 -10.69 30.05
N GLU A 918 -27.63 -10.89 28.87
CA GLU A 918 -26.19 -11.05 28.72
C GLU A 918 -25.45 -9.78 29.11
N ARG A 919 -25.89 -8.60 28.66
CA ARG A 919 -25.29 -7.33 29.05
C ARG A 919 -25.28 -7.13 30.56
N LYS A 920 -26.41 -7.41 31.24
CA LYS A 920 -26.48 -7.36 32.70
C LYS A 920 -25.50 -8.34 33.35
N ARG A 921 -25.48 -9.59 32.90
CA ARG A 921 -24.62 -10.65 33.47
C ARG A 921 -23.13 -10.37 33.28
N LEU A 922 -22.74 -9.80 32.15
CA LEU A 922 -21.35 -9.48 31.82
C LEU A 922 -20.92 -8.08 32.30
N ASN A 923 -21.82 -7.33 32.94
CA ASN A 923 -21.64 -5.94 33.37
C ASN A 923 -21.26 -4.99 32.21
N VAL A 924 -21.99 -5.12 31.11
CA VAL A 924 -21.83 -4.30 29.89
C VAL A 924 -22.84 -3.16 29.89
N HIS A 925 -22.34 -1.93 29.80
CA HIS A 925 -23.12 -0.71 29.71
C HIS A 925 -22.99 -0.13 28.31
N VAL A 926 -24.12 0.12 27.64
CA VAL A 926 -24.12 0.83 26.35
C VAL A 926 -24.63 2.23 26.60
N VAL A 927 -23.81 3.22 26.24
CA VAL A 927 -24.08 4.64 26.50
C VAL A 927 -23.96 5.45 25.21
N ASP A 928 -24.61 6.61 25.19
CA ASP A 928 -24.67 7.46 24.00
C ASP A 928 -23.49 8.43 23.91
N ASN A 929 -22.85 8.75 25.05
CA ASN A 929 -21.77 9.74 25.12
C ASN A 929 -20.78 9.48 26.26
N ILE A 930 -19.71 10.27 26.27
CA ILE A 930 -18.60 10.16 27.21
C ILE A 930 -18.99 10.60 28.64
N GLU A 931 -19.95 11.50 28.79
CA GLU A 931 -20.46 11.95 30.10
C GLU A 931 -21.17 10.81 30.85
N GLN A 932 -22.00 10.04 30.15
CA GLN A 932 -22.62 8.84 30.71
C GLN A 932 -21.58 7.76 31.04
N ALA A 933 -20.54 7.61 30.21
CA ALA A 933 -19.44 6.69 30.49
C ALA A 933 -18.70 7.08 31.79
N MET A 934 -18.39 8.37 31.97
CA MET A 934 -17.78 8.87 33.21
C MET A 934 -18.62 8.57 34.45
N GLN A 935 -19.96 8.71 34.35
CA GLN A 935 -20.85 8.40 35.47
C GLN A 935 -20.78 6.93 35.88
N VAL A 936 -20.81 6.01 34.91
CA VAL A 936 -20.67 4.56 35.17
C VAL A 936 -19.33 4.25 35.85
N LEU A 937 -18.24 4.86 35.40
CA LEU A 937 -16.92 4.69 36.03
C LEU A 937 -16.87 5.23 37.46
N ALA A 938 -17.44 6.42 37.70
CA ALA A 938 -17.49 7.03 39.02
C ALA A 938 -18.29 6.16 40.01
N ASP A 939 -19.45 5.66 39.57
CA ASP A 939 -20.29 4.77 40.37
C ASP A 939 -19.58 3.45 40.69
N SER A 940 -18.88 2.88 39.71
CA SER A 940 -18.08 1.68 39.87
C SER A 940 -16.94 1.88 40.89
N ARG A 941 -16.18 2.98 40.77
CA ARG A 941 -15.12 3.33 41.73
C ARG A 941 -15.68 3.52 43.14
N ALA A 942 -16.82 4.19 43.28
CA ALA A 942 -17.48 4.38 44.57
C ALA A 942 -18.02 3.06 45.15
N ALA A 943 -18.51 2.14 44.32
CA ALA A 943 -18.91 0.80 44.76
C ALA A 943 -17.69 -0.03 45.21
N MET A 944 -16.58 0.06 44.47
CA MET A 944 -15.32 -0.60 44.82
C MET A 944 -14.77 -0.09 46.15
N ALA A 945 -14.72 1.23 46.36
CA ALA A 945 -14.29 1.83 47.62
C ALA A 945 -15.18 1.46 48.82
N ARG A 946 -16.48 1.21 48.59
CA ARG A 946 -17.41 0.73 49.63
C ARG A 946 -17.25 -0.75 49.98
N THR A 947 -16.67 -1.53 49.06
CA THR A 947 -16.54 -2.98 49.17
C THR A 947 -15.10 -3.43 49.43
N GLN A 948 -14.10 -2.53 49.38
CA GLN A 948 -12.66 -2.84 49.40
C GLN A 948 -11.72 -1.74 49.94
N GLU A 949 -10.50 -2.14 50.33
CA GLU A 949 -9.29 -1.29 50.30
C GLU A 949 -8.90 -0.99 48.83
N PRO A 950 -8.58 0.27 48.45
CA PRO A 950 -8.19 0.64 47.08
C PRO A 950 -7.03 -0.23 46.53
N GLY A 951 -7.14 -0.70 45.28
CA GLY A 951 -6.07 -1.43 44.59
C GLY A 951 -6.04 -2.95 44.71
N LYS A 952 -7.00 -3.57 45.42
CA LYS A 952 -7.20 -5.03 45.43
C LYS A 952 -8.38 -5.38 44.53
N ILE A 953 -8.32 -6.48 43.78
CA ILE A 953 -9.48 -7.03 43.05
C ILE A 953 -10.48 -7.60 44.08
N TYR A 954 -11.77 -7.26 43.97
CA TYR A 954 -12.81 -7.73 44.90
C TYR A 954 -13.00 -9.23 44.84
N ILE A 955 -12.74 -9.87 45.98
CA ILE A 955 -13.22 -11.21 46.33
C ILE A 955 -14.30 -10.97 47.37
N PRO A 956 -15.57 -11.37 47.14
CA PRO A 956 -16.59 -11.16 48.15
C PRO A 956 -16.23 -11.88 49.47
N ALA A 957 -16.89 -11.52 50.58
CA ALA A 957 -16.89 -12.33 51.79
C ALA A 957 -18.11 -13.26 51.78
N SER A 958 -17.90 -14.55 52.08
CA SER A 958 -18.97 -15.54 52.17
C SER A 958 -19.83 -15.31 53.42
N GLU A 959 -21.02 -14.75 53.26
CA GLU A 959 -22.07 -14.91 54.27
C GLU A 959 -23.05 -16.00 53.84
N ASN A 960 -22.98 -17.13 54.55
CA ASN A 960 -24.03 -18.14 54.76
C ASN A 960 -24.53 -18.99 53.57
N LEU A 961 -23.68 -19.87 53.04
CA LEU A 961 -24.18 -21.13 52.47
C LEU A 961 -23.38 -22.32 53.02
N PRO A 962 -24.05 -23.39 53.52
CA PRO A 962 -23.35 -24.58 54.00
C PRO A 962 -22.69 -25.32 52.83
N PRO A 963 -21.57 -26.02 53.06
CA PRO A 963 -20.81 -26.68 51.99
C PRO A 963 -21.67 -27.76 51.29
N PRO A 964 -21.62 -27.87 49.95
CA PRO A 964 -22.20 -28.99 49.25
C PRO A 964 -21.46 -30.28 49.64
N GLN A 965 -22.19 -31.28 50.09
CA GLN A 965 -21.65 -32.62 50.29
C GLN A 965 -21.20 -33.20 48.94
N HIS A 966 -19.89 -33.26 48.70
CA HIS A 966 -19.33 -33.94 47.55
C HIS A 966 -19.60 -35.45 47.64
N ALA A 967 -20.57 -35.95 46.87
CA ALA A 967 -20.67 -37.36 46.56
C ALA A 967 -19.53 -37.74 45.60
N ALA A 968 -18.62 -38.57 46.09
CA ALA A 968 -17.50 -39.12 45.34
C ALA A 968 -17.98 -40.00 44.18
N HIS A 969 -17.79 -39.54 42.94
CA HIS A 969 -17.84 -40.43 41.78
C HIS A 969 -16.49 -41.16 41.63
N ARG A 970 -16.52 -42.45 41.98
CA ARG A 970 -15.47 -43.44 41.73
C ARG A 970 -15.19 -43.55 40.23
N ARG A 971 -13.89 -43.53 39.86
CA ARG A 971 -13.39 -43.98 38.55
C ARG A 971 -13.80 -45.45 38.29
N PRO A 972 -14.21 -45.84 37.07
CA PRO A 972 -14.13 -47.24 36.67
C PRO A 972 -12.66 -47.58 36.42
N LYS A 973 -12.16 -48.62 37.11
CA LYS A 973 -10.90 -49.27 36.75
C LYS A 973 -11.10 -50.06 35.46
N ALA A 974 -10.06 -50.05 34.63
CA ALA A 974 -9.92 -50.88 33.44
C ALA A 974 -10.14 -52.37 33.75
N ALA A 975 -10.87 -53.03 32.86
CA ALA A 975 -10.70 -54.41 32.42
C ALA A 975 -10.99 -54.42 30.92
#